data_AF-A0A2N1UHP9-F1
#
_entry.id   AF-A0A2N1UHP9-F1
#
_cell.length_a   1.000
_cell.length_b   1.000
_cell.length_c   1.000
_cell.angle_alpha   90.00
_cell.angle_beta   90.00
_cell.angle_gamma   90.00
#
_symmetry.space_group_name_H-M   'P 1'
#
loop_
_entity.id
_entity.type
_entity.pdbx_description
1 polymer ?
#
loop_
_entity_poly.entity_id
_entity_poly.type
_entity_poly.pdbx_seq_one_letter_code
_entity_poly.pdbx_strand_id
1 'polypeptide(L)'
;MKLFRRIPSFWLILLPLLIPGMLVAVWRCLFRNVAEQQNIYVETVVDFEEIRQLAREEGWVLRELFVALRANGASSVAVSEDTLASLESEGRITVMNSQEIRKLSLNEGLEQDLPAGAHSPGSLWVHSEDTALLDRIDQHLSWKLTADRLMRIHRNLLVINKSSQGFRERVGLGFSSEYFQMAHDAGLGLVVRVFNYPGLTSEAAASIINAIPSPASVSALLFAEEEMLGVRGELKPIIEQFRNRSYRIGWVEFNIQEGIEAYLKGLSASRPFVRVHSITRKEVDQVYNVRRSVARWVRAVKDRSMKMLYIRCFFQDDKRFIENLVRFNLDYVYQTAQALDAAGYKIARNESQRLHDPRHMVGRMSPFEIVAIGLSLLLSLLVMLRVGFFPNLDARWCFVAFAASVAGFVALPTYLFIAVSGLVGAIACSCTGIIWAMQSLRDPENRSFWQILPGFVCRQIFPSLLGGVLIAGIYSEVEYLLRFEQFRGIKLAFILPLLVTGLWALRAYGRGIFSLLHRPVNLIGVFMLSVMAAGTILYLMRSGNVTFLKPGAIEDMFRTFLENTLVARPRNKEFLVGYPAALMFIFFYLRRNFTILPVFAVFMQMGQVSVVNSMCHFHTPLQLSLLRIFNGLWLGVAVGLGVVFLLAVLRLLVMTGSDKQKSVMLIGYFGFGNLGDELLWQTFARRFLEDFSEYRIVLLHSGKSIPPDAARFSIVRRRSLLQVLEEILTCQAVVIPGGGLLQSSTSLRSLVYYLTLLTIARLAGARVILPAQGLGPFKKDGRLAGAVNRWLASELKQAGYISLRDVESAAVLEEIAGINNATVTADLAFLSDAPLRAKVAKSLELPKVYAILRGTAPGADRLATELVNMHEEFENFELRPAALQPGEDDKLWQRADWSGSVIYSADPENLLVDAELVVSMRLHGCILATLAGIPWVGLAYDPKVSSFARACRWKFCAAPVDADKEWLVGAINQLLAKKAEYADRLNRITGENRRLAEEDYSRVKKLLAA
;
A
#
# COMPACT_ATOMS: atom_id res chain seq x y z
N MET A 1 -3.66 -37.24 -0.25
CA MET A 1 -4.57 -37.32 -1.44
C MET A 1 -5.89 -36.54 -1.34
N LYS A 2 -6.49 -36.28 -0.16
CA LYS A 2 -7.74 -35.49 -0.05
C LYS A 2 -7.61 -33.99 -0.41
N LEU A 3 -6.40 -33.41 -0.33
CA LEU A 3 -6.15 -32.00 -0.66
C LEU A 3 -6.25 -31.69 -2.17
N PHE A 4 -5.79 -32.62 -3.02
CA PHE A 4 -5.74 -32.45 -4.47
C PHE A 4 -7.11 -32.54 -5.16
N ARG A 5 -8.08 -33.28 -4.58
CA ARG A 5 -9.44 -33.43 -5.15
C ARG A 5 -10.28 -32.14 -5.10
N ARG A 6 -9.88 -31.13 -4.32
CA ARG A 6 -10.59 -29.84 -4.22
C ARG A 6 -10.02 -28.75 -5.12
N ILE A 7 -8.87 -28.98 -5.75
CA ILE A 7 -8.20 -27.97 -6.58
C ILE A 7 -8.68 -28.15 -8.04
N PRO A 8 -9.19 -27.10 -8.71
CA PRO A 8 -9.58 -27.18 -10.11
C PRO A 8 -8.42 -27.69 -10.98
N SER A 9 -8.73 -28.56 -11.96
CA SER A 9 -7.76 -29.14 -12.89
C SER A 9 -6.88 -28.09 -13.59
N PHE A 10 -7.44 -26.91 -13.87
CA PHE A 10 -6.72 -25.74 -14.38
C PHE A 10 -5.45 -25.40 -13.57
N TRP A 11 -5.58 -25.28 -12.24
CA TRP A 11 -4.46 -24.89 -11.37
C TRP A 11 -3.45 -26.03 -11.19
N LEU A 12 -3.90 -27.28 -11.25
CA LEU A 12 -3.02 -28.45 -11.19
C LEU A 12 -2.08 -28.54 -12.39
N ILE A 13 -2.49 -28.05 -13.56
CA ILE A 13 -1.66 -28.01 -14.77
C ILE A 13 -0.82 -26.73 -14.82
N LEU A 14 -1.39 -25.59 -14.44
CA LEU A 14 -0.71 -24.30 -14.56
C LEU A 14 0.45 -24.13 -13.56
N LEU A 15 0.28 -24.54 -12.31
CA LEU A 15 1.30 -24.34 -11.26
C LEU A 15 2.64 -25.05 -11.60
N PRO A 16 2.66 -26.33 -12.01
CA PRO A 16 3.90 -26.98 -12.45
C PRO A 16 4.60 -26.28 -13.62
N LEU A 17 3.87 -25.60 -14.50
CA LEU A 17 4.46 -24.85 -15.63
C LEU A 17 5.08 -23.52 -15.19
N LEU A 18 4.60 -22.91 -14.10
CA LEU A 18 5.12 -21.65 -13.57
C LEU A 18 6.37 -21.83 -12.69
N ILE A 19 6.45 -22.93 -11.95
CA ILE A 19 7.49 -23.17 -10.93
C ILE A 19 8.92 -23.15 -11.51
N PRO A 20 9.25 -23.82 -12.63
CA PRO A 20 10.60 -23.83 -13.17
C PRO A 20 11.12 -22.43 -13.48
N GLY A 21 10.32 -21.60 -14.17
CA GLY A 21 10.71 -20.21 -14.45
C GLY A 21 10.89 -19.37 -13.19
N MET A 22 10.10 -19.62 -12.15
CA MET A 22 10.25 -18.91 -10.88
C MET A 22 11.51 -19.34 -10.12
N LEU A 23 11.83 -20.63 -10.08
CA LEU A 23 13.06 -21.13 -9.47
C LEU A 23 14.31 -20.59 -10.19
N VAL A 24 14.31 -20.61 -11.52
CA VAL A 24 15.40 -20.06 -12.33
C VAL A 24 15.53 -18.55 -12.10
N ALA A 25 14.41 -17.79 -12.10
CA ALA A 25 14.47 -16.36 -11.84
C ALA A 25 15.02 -16.02 -10.45
N VAL A 26 14.60 -16.74 -9.41
CA VAL A 26 15.13 -16.57 -8.05
C VAL A 26 16.62 -16.90 -8.00
N TRP A 27 17.03 -18.02 -8.60
CA TRP A 27 18.43 -18.43 -8.69
C TRP A 27 19.31 -17.36 -9.35
N ARG A 28 18.86 -16.81 -10.48
CA ARG A 28 19.51 -15.70 -11.19
C ARG A 28 19.58 -14.44 -10.34
N CYS A 29 18.50 -14.10 -9.63
CA CYS A 29 18.46 -12.97 -8.71
C CYS A 29 19.43 -13.13 -7.52
N LEU A 30 19.61 -14.36 -7.01
CA LEU A 30 20.58 -14.65 -5.95
C LEU A 30 22.02 -14.47 -6.44
N PHE A 31 22.35 -14.99 -7.61
CA PHE A 31 23.67 -14.76 -8.21
C PHE A 31 23.95 -13.28 -8.48
N ARG A 32 22.95 -12.58 -9.02
CA ARG A 32 23.01 -11.13 -9.19
C ARG A 32 23.27 -10.42 -7.85
N ASN A 33 22.59 -10.83 -6.79
CA ASN A 33 22.78 -10.26 -5.46
C ASN A 33 24.21 -10.48 -4.92
N VAL A 34 24.77 -11.68 -5.11
CA VAL A 34 26.18 -11.97 -4.73
C VAL A 34 27.13 -11.09 -5.52
N ALA A 35 26.94 -10.96 -6.84
CA ALA A 35 27.75 -10.10 -7.69
C ALA A 35 27.65 -8.61 -7.28
N GLU A 36 26.46 -8.13 -6.93
CA GLU A 36 26.23 -6.76 -6.45
C GLU A 36 26.88 -6.50 -5.09
N GLN A 37 26.88 -7.47 -4.17
CA GLN A 37 27.55 -7.35 -2.86
C GLN A 37 29.08 -7.33 -2.96
N GLN A 38 29.65 -8.05 -3.92
CA GLN A 38 31.09 -8.01 -4.20
C GLN A 38 31.50 -6.73 -4.94
N ASN A 39 30.55 -5.95 -5.46
CA ASN A 39 30.78 -4.75 -6.23
C ASN A 39 31.08 -3.52 -5.35
N ILE A 40 32.20 -3.56 -4.61
CA ILE A 40 32.55 -2.54 -3.61
C ILE A 40 33.52 -1.47 -4.10
N TYR A 41 34.31 -1.75 -5.15
CA TYR A 41 35.35 -0.82 -5.62
C TYR A 41 34.82 0.22 -6.60
N VAL A 42 35.18 1.48 -6.35
CA VAL A 42 34.84 2.66 -7.18
C VAL A 42 36.11 3.39 -7.58
N GLU A 43 36.16 3.81 -8.83
CA GLU A 43 37.24 4.59 -9.42
C GLU A 43 36.84 6.07 -9.48
N THR A 44 37.51 6.90 -8.69
CA THR A 44 37.41 8.37 -8.74
C THR A 44 38.44 8.89 -9.73
N VAL A 45 37.95 9.51 -10.81
CA VAL A 45 38.77 10.03 -11.90
C VAL A 45 38.70 11.55 -11.86
N VAL A 46 39.85 12.21 -11.75
CA VAL A 46 39.92 13.69 -11.78
C VAL A 46 40.43 14.15 -13.15
N ASP A 47 39.88 15.25 -13.65
CA ASP A 47 40.26 15.82 -14.96
C ASP A 47 41.67 16.43 -14.90
N PHE A 48 42.58 15.95 -15.75
CA PHE A 48 43.97 16.42 -15.78
C PHE A 48 44.10 17.90 -16.13
N GLU A 49 43.34 18.38 -17.12
CA GLU A 49 43.45 19.75 -17.61
C GLU A 49 43.04 20.74 -16.52
N GLU A 50 42.01 20.39 -15.75
CA GLU A 50 41.52 21.17 -14.63
C GLU A 50 42.51 21.16 -13.45
N ILE A 51 43.10 20.00 -13.12
CA ILE A 51 44.16 19.91 -12.10
C ILE A 51 45.37 20.74 -12.50
N ARG A 52 45.75 20.71 -13.79
CA ARG A 52 46.88 21.47 -14.31
C ARG A 52 46.62 22.97 -14.22
N GLN A 53 45.41 23.42 -14.53
CA GLN A 53 45.01 24.82 -14.35
C GLN A 53 45.12 25.23 -12.88
N LEU A 54 44.58 24.43 -11.95
CA LEU A 54 44.69 24.68 -10.51
C LEU A 54 46.15 24.78 -10.04
N ALA A 55 47.01 23.89 -10.53
CA ALA A 55 48.43 23.91 -10.17
C ALA A 55 49.11 25.20 -10.63
N ARG A 56 48.77 25.71 -11.82
CA ARG A 56 49.35 26.95 -12.35
C ARG A 56 48.86 28.19 -11.61
N GLU A 57 47.55 28.27 -11.34
CA GLU A 57 46.96 29.43 -10.66
C GLU A 57 47.48 29.60 -9.22
N GLU A 58 47.74 28.48 -8.52
CA GLU A 58 48.20 28.47 -7.12
C GLU A 58 49.71 28.20 -6.97
N GLY A 59 50.45 28.05 -8.07
CA GLY A 59 51.91 27.82 -8.07
C GLY A 59 52.37 26.45 -7.52
N TRP A 60 51.55 25.41 -7.61
CA TRP A 60 51.90 24.06 -7.16
C TRP A 60 52.72 23.28 -8.20
N VAL A 61 53.65 22.44 -7.73
CA VAL A 61 54.33 21.46 -8.57
C VAL A 61 53.36 20.31 -8.88
N LEU A 62 53.16 20.02 -10.17
CA LEU A 62 52.17 19.03 -10.64
C LEU A 62 52.39 17.62 -10.05
N ARG A 63 53.65 17.19 -9.91
CA ARG A 63 54.01 15.91 -9.30
C ARG A 63 53.57 15.82 -7.83
N GLU A 64 53.75 16.89 -7.07
CA GLU A 64 53.31 16.96 -5.67
C GLU A 64 51.78 16.96 -5.56
N LEU A 65 51.10 17.67 -6.47
CA LEU A 65 49.65 17.69 -6.52
C LEU A 65 49.07 16.30 -6.84
N PHE A 66 49.70 15.51 -7.70
CA PHE A 66 49.29 14.12 -7.95
C PHE A 66 49.41 13.23 -6.71
N VAL A 67 50.51 13.35 -5.96
CA VAL A 67 50.68 12.65 -4.68
C VAL A 67 49.61 13.10 -3.67
N ALA A 68 49.31 14.40 -3.60
CA ALA A 68 48.28 14.94 -2.73
C ALA A 68 46.86 14.46 -3.13
N LEU A 69 46.54 14.46 -4.42
CA LEU A 69 45.27 13.93 -4.94
C LEU A 69 45.12 12.45 -4.60
N ARG A 70 46.18 11.67 -4.77
CA ARG A 70 46.21 10.26 -4.41
C ARG A 70 45.95 10.04 -2.92
N ALA A 71 46.62 10.81 -2.05
CA ALA A 71 46.42 10.74 -0.60
C ALA A 71 44.98 11.09 -0.18
N ASN A 72 44.34 12.03 -0.89
CA ASN A 72 42.97 12.47 -0.64
C ASN A 72 41.89 11.60 -1.31
N GLY A 73 42.25 10.50 -1.97
CA GLY A 73 41.29 9.52 -2.48
C GLY A 73 40.96 9.63 -3.97
N ALA A 74 41.84 10.23 -4.78
CA ALA A 74 41.81 10.06 -6.24
C ALA A 74 42.35 8.67 -6.63
N SER A 75 41.62 7.96 -7.49
CA SER A 75 41.99 6.65 -8.00
C SER A 75 42.81 6.75 -9.28
N SER A 76 42.38 7.64 -10.18
CA SER A 76 42.90 7.80 -11.53
C SER A 76 42.83 9.25 -11.99
N VAL A 77 43.57 9.57 -13.04
CA VAL A 77 43.57 10.88 -13.71
C VAL A 77 43.17 10.70 -15.16
N ALA A 78 42.27 11.57 -15.64
CA ALA A 78 41.83 11.59 -17.03
C ALA A 78 42.72 12.52 -17.86
N VAL A 79 43.60 11.96 -18.66
CA VAL A 79 44.54 12.68 -19.53
C VAL A 79 43.96 12.75 -20.95
N SER A 80 43.79 13.96 -21.47
CA SER A 80 43.39 14.20 -22.87
C SER A 80 44.59 14.27 -23.82
N GLU A 81 44.33 14.14 -25.12
CA GLU A 81 45.34 14.50 -26.12
C GLU A 81 45.72 15.97 -25.96
N ASP A 82 47.00 16.28 -26.13
CA ASP A 82 47.49 17.65 -26.16
C ASP A 82 46.88 18.38 -27.37
N THR A 83 46.50 19.64 -27.22
CA THR A 83 46.01 20.49 -28.30
C THR A 83 46.95 21.67 -28.49
N LEU A 84 46.84 22.40 -29.61
CA LEU A 84 47.65 23.61 -29.77
C LEU A 84 47.35 24.62 -28.65
N ALA A 85 46.09 24.76 -28.26
CA ALA A 85 45.69 25.64 -27.17
C ALA A 85 46.24 25.17 -25.80
N SER A 86 46.24 23.87 -25.51
CA SER A 86 46.74 23.36 -24.22
C SER A 86 48.26 23.53 -24.10
N LEU A 87 49.02 23.24 -25.16
CA LEU A 87 50.48 23.39 -25.19
C LEU A 87 50.91 24.86 -25.16
N GLU A 88 50.15 25.74 -25.82
CA GLU A 88 50.39 27.19 -25.78
C GLU A 88 50.13 27.75 -24.38
N SER A 89 49.04 27.32 -23.72
CA SER A 89 48.77 27.70 -22.33
C SER A 89 49.86 27.23 -21.35
N GLU A 90 50.62 26.20 -21.71
CA GLU A 90 51.78 25.70 -20.96
C GLU A 90 53.05 26.50 -21.22
N GLY A 91 53.07 27.33 -22.27
CA GLY A 91 54.26 27.99 -22.75
C GLY A 91 55.26 27.06 -23.43
N ARG A 92 54.89 25.81 -23.75
CA ARG A 92 55.75 24.87 -24.49
C ARG A 92 55.84 25.19 -25.96
N ILE A 93 54.78 25.79 -26.50
CA ILE A 93 54.75 26.27 -27.88
C ILE A 93 54.25 27.71 -27.89
N THR A 94 54.67 28.47 -28.89
CA THR A 94 54.10 29.78 -29.21
C THR A 94 53.37 29.67 -30.53
N VAL A 95 52.08 29.99 -30.54
CA VAL A 95 51.25 29.97 -31.76
C VAL A 95 51.01 31.41 -32.19
N MET A 96 51.53 31.78 -33.35
CA MET A 96 51.37 33.11 -33.93
C MET A 96 50.50 33.04 -35.18
N ASN A 97 49.62 34.02 -35.36
CA ASN A 97 48.92 34.18 -36.63
C ASN A 97 49.78 34.97 -37.64
N SER A 98 49.37 34.92 -38.90
CA SER A 98 50.05 35.64 -40.00
C SER A 98 50.13 37.16 -39.80
N GLN A 99 49.22 37.77 -39.02
CA GLN A 99 49.24 39.21 -38.71
C GLN A 99 50.25 39.55 -37.60
N GLU A 100 50.37 38.70 -36.59
CA GLU A 100 51.32 38.84 -35.47
C GLU A 100 52.76 38.70 -35.96
N ILE A 101 53.02 37.74 -36.86
CA ILE A 101 54.34 37.61 -37.47
C ILE A 101 54.68 38.83 -38.33
N ARG A 102 53.73 39.37 -39.11
CA ARG A 102 53.95 40.61 -39.87
C ARG A 102 54.23 41.83 -38.97
N LYS A 103 53.64 41.86 -37.77
CA LYS A 103 53.94 42.89 -36.76
C LYS A 103 55.32 42.70 -36.13
N LEU A 104 55.76 41.46 -35.93
CA LEU A 104 57.09 41.14 -35.41
C LEU A 104 58.20 41.34 -36.46
N SER A 105 57.89 41.16 -37.76
CA SER A 105 58.81 41.37 -38.88
C SER A 105 59.00 42.84 -39.27
N LEU A 106 58.52 43.79 -38.46
CA LEU A 106 58.77 45.24 -38.67
C LEU A 106 60.25 45.62 -38.51
N ASN A 107 61.09 44.71 -38.01
CA ASN A 107 62.54 44.78 -38.11
C ASN A 107 63.03 43.80 -39.19
N GLU A 108 63.67 44.36 -40.22
CA GLU A 108 64.10 43.73 -41.46
C GLU A 108 64.79 42.35 -41.28
N GLY A 109 64.28 41.32 -41.97
CA GLY A 109 65.00 40.04 -42.09
C GLY A 109 64.19 38.78 -42.44
N LEU A 110 62.86 38.79 -42.31
CA LEU A 110 62.02 37.58 -42.47
C LEU A 110 61.35 37.43 -43.85
N GLU A 111 61.69 38.26 -44.83
CA GLU A 111 61.10 38.25 -46.18
C GLU A 111 61.85 37.40 -47.24
N GLN A 112 62.83 36.58 -46.88
CA GLN A 112 63.48 35.69 -47.86
C GLN A 112 62.85 34.29 -47.88
N ASP A 113 62.23 33.99 -49.03
CA ASP A 113 61.75 32.70 -49.55
C ASP A 113 60.92 31.82 -48.59
N LEU A 114 59.78 32.36 -48.14
CA LEU A 114 58.75 31.53 -47.52
C LEU A 114 57.97 30.74 -48.59
N PRO A 115 57.72 29.44 -48.40
CA PRO A 115 57.07 28.59 -49.40
C PRO A 115 55.63 29.03 -49.72
N ALA A 116 55.20 28.80 -50.96
CA ALA A 116 53.87 29.15 -51.45
C ALA A 116 52.77 28.54 -50.56
N GLY A 117 52.02 29.40 -49.84
CA GLY A 117 50.97 29.01 -48.89
C GLY A 117 51.19 29.52 -47.45
N ALA A 118 52.42 29.90 -47.08
CA ALA A 118 52.73 30.50 -45.78
C ALA A 118 52.05 31.88 -45.58
N HIS A 119 51.73 32.58 -46.68
CA HIS A 119 51.09 33.90 -46.69
C HIS A 119 49.55 33.89 -46.62
N SER A 120 48.93 32.71 -46.52
CA SER A 120 47.48 32.60 -46.34
C SER A 120 47.05 33.33 -45.05
N PRO A 121 46.00 34.19 -45.07
CA PRO A 121 45.51 34.88 -43.87
C PRO A 121 45.17 33.93 -42.71
N GLY A 122 44.85 32.66 -43.01
CA GLY A 122 44.54 31.61 -42.05
C GLY A 122 45.72 30.71 -41.66
N SER A 123 46.97 31.09 -41.94
CA SER A 123 48.14 30.32 -41.49
C SER A 123 48.45 30.57 -40.01
N LEU A 124 48.69 29.48 -39.29
CA LEU A 124 49.21 29.45 -37.92
C LEU A 124 50.67 29.02 -37.98
N TRP A 125 51.49 29.72 -37.21
CA TRP A 125 52.91 29.45 -37.07
C TRP A 125 53.17 28.98 -35.66
N VAL A 126 53.69 27.77 -35.53
CA VAL A 126 53.92 27.11 -34.25
C VAL A 126 55.42 27.01 -34.03
N HIS A 127 55.91 27.73 -33.03
CA HIS A 127 57.30 27.68 -32.59
C HIS A 127 57.43 26.86 -31.30
N SER A 128 58.47 26.03 -31.21
CA SER A 128 58.82 25.25 -30.01
C SER A 128 60.34 25.13 -29.90
N GLU A 129 60.90 25.29 -28.70
CA GLU A 129 62.32 25.01 -28.44
C GLU A 129 62.60 23.50 -28.36
N ASP A 130 61.58 22.72 -27.98
CA ASP A 130 61.62 21.25 -27.96
C ASP A 130 61.31 20.71 -29.37
N THR A 131 62.35 20.24 -30.07
CA THR A 131 62.23 19.68 -31.42
C THR A 131 61.43 18.38 -31.42
N ALA A 132 61.55 17.55 -30.39
CA ALA A 132 60.83 16.28 -30.30
C ALA A 132 59.32 16.50 -30.14
N LEU A 133 58.92 17.53 -29.37
CA LEU A 133 57.53 17.97 -29.29
C LEU A 133 57.00 18.40 -30.66
N LEU A 134 57.77 19.19 -31.39
CA LEU A 134 57.34 19.68 -32.70
C LEU A 134 57.27 18.56 -33.75
N ASP A 135 58.16 17.57 -33.68
CA ASP A 135 58.12 16.36 -34.52
C ASP A 135 56.88 15.50 -34.23
N ARG A 136 56.51 15.36 -32.95
CA ARG A 136 55.24 14.71 -32.56
C ARG A 136 54.03 15.46 -33.13
N ILE A 137 54.02 16.78 -33.00
CA ILE A 137 52.93 17.63 -33.53
C ILE A 137 52.82 17.45 -35.06
N ASP A 138 53.94 17.51 -35.78
CA ASP A 138 54.00 17.34 -37.23
C ASP A 138 53.50 15.95 -37.65
N GLN A 139 53.99 14.89 -37.02
CA GLN A 139 53.55 13.51 -37.28
C GLN A 139 52.04 13.32 -37.04
N HIS A 140 51.52 13.75 -35.89
CA HIS A 140 50.10 13.60 -35.57
C HIS A 140 49.20 14.45 -36.47
N LEU A 141 49.66 15.63 -36.90
CA LEU A 141 48.93 16.47 -37.85
C LEU A 141 48.98 15.91 -39.27
N SER A 142 50.06 15.25 -39.69
CA SER A 142 50.16 14.61 -41.01
C SER A 142 49.13 13.49 -41.23
N TRP A 143 48.66 12.86 -40.14
CA TRP A 143 47.59 11.86 -40.21
C TRP A 143 46.19 12.47 -40.34
N LYS A 144 46.06 13.77 -40.05
CA LYS A 144 44.78 14.48 -39.90
C LYS A 144 44.57 15.58 -40.94
N LEU A 145 45.66 16.05 -41.56
CA LEU A 145 45.67 17.09 -42.59
C LEU A 145 46.34 16.56 -43.85
N THR A 146 45.94 17.11 -44.99
CA THR A 146 46.58 16.86 -46.27
C THR A 146 47.95 17.54 -46.33
N ALA A 147 48.89 16.96 -47.08
CA ALA A 147 50.29 17.40 -47.13
C ALA A 147 50.49 18.86 -47.61
N ASP A 148 49.51 19.44 -48.31
CA ASP A 148 49.51 20.85 -48.76
C ASP A 148 49.24 21.86 -47.62
N ARG A 149 48.74 21.40 -46.46
CA ARG A 149 48.31 22.26 -45.34
C ARG A 149 49.27 22.27 -44.16
N LEU A 150 50.33 21.46 -44.21
CA LEU A 150 51.30 21.29 -43.15
C LEU A 150 52.71 21.42 -43.75
N MET A 151 53.46 22.43 -43.31
CA MET A 151 54.79 22.71 -43.85
C MET A 151 55.79 22.92 -42.71
N ARG A 152 56.85 22.13 -42.68
CA ARG A 152 57.98 22.32 -41.76
C ARG A 152 59.00 23.27 -42.40
N ILE A 153 59.09 24.49 -41.88
CA ILE A 153 59.98 25.53 -42.42
C ILE A 153 61.35 25.47 -41.74
N HIS A 154 61.39 25.19 -40.44
CA HIS A 154 62.62 25.07 -39.68
C HIS A 154 62.54 23.94 -38.64
N ARG A 155 63.66 23.54 -38.05
CA ARG A 155 63.68 22.53 -36.97
C ARG A 155 62.77 22.93 -35.79
N ASN A 156 62.61 24.22 -35.53
CA ASN A 156 61.81 24.77 -34.42
C ASN A 156 60.53 25.48 -34.88
N LEU A 157 60.18 25.40 -36.17
CA LEU A 157 59.06 26.16 -36.74
C LEU A 157 58.21 25.35 -37.72
N LEU A 158 56.92 25.24 -37.41
CA LEU A 158 55.91 24.53 -38.18
C LEU A 158 54.81 25.50 -38.63
N VAL A 159 54.41 25.44 -39.90
CA VAL A 159 53.33 26.25 -40.45
C VAL A 159 52.14 25.37 -40.82
N ILE A 160 50.97 25.77 -40.32
CA ILE A 160 49.70 25.07 -40.48
C ILE A 160 48.71 26.00 -41.18
N ASN A 161 48.26 25.66 -42.38
CA ASN A 161 47.32 26.47 -43.16
C ASN A 161 45.86 26.20 -42.75
N LYS A 162 45.56 26.40 -41.45
CA LYS A 162 44.22 26.25 -40.84
C LYS A 162 44.16 26.94 -39.47
N SER A 163 43.44 28.04 -39.36
CA SER A 163 43.41 28.88 -38.15
C SER A 163 42.11 28.85 -37.34
N SER A 164 41.16 27.97 -37.64
CA SER A 164 39.88 27.99 -36.93
C SER A 164 40.06 27.74 -35.43
N GLN A 165 39.31 28.45 -34.59
CA GLN A 165 39.38 28.28 -33.13
C GLN A 165 39.12 26.82 -32.73
N GLY A 166 38.12 26.19 -33.34
CA GLY A 166 37.84 24.77 -33.11
C GLY A 166 39.00 23.83 -33.51
N PHE A 167 39.87 24.23 -34.45
CA PHE A 167 41.07 23.45 -34.78
C PHE A 167 42.12 23.51 -33.66
N ARG A 168 42.35 24.70 -33.08
CA ARG A 168 43.32 24.87 -31.98
C ARG A 168 42.91 24.16 -30.69
N GLU A 169 41.61 24.09 -30.41
CA GLU A 169 41.06 23.57 -29.15
C GLU A 169 40.61 22.11 -29.21
N ARG A 170 40.28 21.57 -30.40
CA ARG A 170 39.66 20.24 -30.53
C ARG A 170 40.49 19.24 -31.31
N VAL A 171 41.59 19.66 -31.92
CA VAL A 171 42.50 18.72 -32.59
C VAL A 171 43.57 18.26 -31.61
N GLY A 172 43.49 17.00 -31.20
CA GLY A 172 44.52 16.36 -30.40
C GLY A 172 45.82 16.14 -31.19
N LEU A 173 46.94 16.12 -30.50
CA LEU A 173 48.31 16.06 -31.03
C LEU A 173 49.08 14.89 -30.40
N GLY A 174 48.36 13.86 -29.96
CA GLY A 174 48.90 12.74 -29.21
C GLY A 174 48.98 13.01 -27.71
N PHE A 175 49.57 12.07 -26.99
CA PHE A 175 49.69 12.11 -25.53
C PHE A 175 51.14 12.33 -25.11
N SER A 176 51.35 13.04 -24.00
CA SER A 176 52.68 13.17 -23.39
C SER A 176 52.99 11.94 -22.54
N SER A 177 54.08 11.24 -22.87
CA SER A 177 54.59 10.11 -22.09
C SER A 177 55.04 10.52 -20.68
N GLU A 178 55.45 11.78 -20.52
CA GLU A 178 55.88 12.34 -19.24
C GLU A 178 54.72 12.35 -18.23
N TYR A 179 53.53 12.79 -18.64
CA TYR A 179 52.36 12.83 -17.75
C TYR A 179 51.89 11.42 -17.36
N PHE A 180 52.05 10.44 -18.26
CA PHE A 180 51.75 9.05 -17.95
C PHE A 180 52.70 8.48 -16.89
N GLN A 181 53.99 8.78 -17.00
CA GLN A 181 54.97 8.39 -15.97
C GLN A 181 54.70 9.10 -14.65
N MET A 182 54.42 10.41 -14.64
CA MET A 182 54.08 11.13 -13.42
C MET A 182 52.85 10.56 -12.71
N ALA A 183 51.79 10.22 -13.44
CA ALA A 183 50.60 9.60 -12.87
C ALA A 183 50.89 8.20 -12.33
N HIS A 184 51.69 7.41 -13.06
CA HIS A 184 52.11 6.07 -12.65
C HIS A 184 52.97 6.10 -11.37
N ASP A 185 53.97 6.98 -11.31
CA ASP A 185 54.85 7.20 -10.15
C ASP A 185 54.04 7.61 -8.90
N ALA A 186 52.99 8.42 -9.09
CA ALA A 186 52.07 8.80 -8.02
C ALA A 186 51.07 7.68 -7.64
N GLY A 187 51.10 6.53 -8.33
CA GLY A 187 50.20 5.40 -8.10
C GLY A 187 48.77 5.62 -8.59
N LEU A 188 48.53 6.60 -9.45
CA LEU A 188 47.23 6.90 -10.06
C LEU A 188 47.02 6.05 -11.32
N GLY A 189 45.80 5.59 -11.54
CA GLY A 189 45.42 4.96 -12.80
C GLY A 189 45.31 5.98 -13.94
N LEU A 190 45.49 5.52 -15.18
CA LEU A 190 45.37 6.37 -16.37
C LEU A 190 44.04 6.15 -17.06
N VAL A 191 43.26 7.21 -17.23
CA VAL A 191 42.08 7.24 -18.09
C VAL A 191 42.40 8.14 -19.27
N VAL A 192 42.27 7.62 -20.49
CA VAL A 192 42.72 8.32 -21.70
C VAL A 192 41.52 8.93 -22.40
N ARG A 193 41.57 10.23 -22.71
CA ARG A 193 40.51 10.96 -23.44
C ARG A 193 40.95 11.23 -24.88
N VAL A 194 40.24 10.65 -25.83
CA VAL A 194 40.55 10.76 -27.28
C VAL A 194 39.53 11.68 -27.96
N PHE A 195 40.00 12.57 -28.85
CA PHE A 195 39.14 13.43 -29.65
C PHE A 195 38.69 12.74 -30.95
N ASN A 196 37.54 13.14 -31.49
CA ASN A 196 37.07 12.68 -32.80
C ASN A 196 37.50 13.66 -33.91
N TYR A 197 37.70 13.13 -35.12
CA TYR A 197 38.20 13.91 -36.26
C TYR A 197 37.35 13.67 -37.51
N PRO A 198 36.99 14.74 -38.26
CA PRO A 198 36.33 14.58 -39.55
C PRO A 198 37.26 13.95 -40.59
N GLY A 199 36.77 12.96 -41.35
CA GLY A 199 37.51 12.34 -42.47
C GLY A 199 38.58 11.32 -42.05
N LEU A 200 38.50 10.77 -40.83
CA LEU A 200 39.47 9.82 -40.31
C LEU A 200 39.44 8.48 -41.10
N THR A 201 40.56 8.13 -41.71
CA THR A 201 40.77 6.84 -42.41
C THR A 201 41.15 5.72 -41.42
N SER A 202 40.89 4.46 -41.78
CA SER A 202 41.26 3.29 -40.96
C SER A 202 42.76 3.23 -40.60
N GLU A 203 43.65 3.66 -41.51
CA GLU A 203 45.12 3.67 -41.29
C GLU A 203 45.57 4.76 -40.32
N ALA A 204 45.01 5.96 -40.45
CA ALA A 204 45.25 7.06 -39.51
C ALA A 204 44.70 6.72 -38.12
N ALA A 205 43.52 6.10 -38.06
CA ALA A 205 42.94 5.61 -36.80
C ALA A 205 43.80 4.52 -36.15
N ALA A 206 44.33 3.58 -36.94
CA ALA A 206 45.25 2.55 -36.43
C ALA A 206 46.49 3.19 -35.80
N SER A 207 47.06 4.22 -36.42
CA SER A 207 48.21 4.94 -35.91
C SER A 207 47.91 5.68 -34.60
N ILE A 208 46.73 6.32 -34.50
CA ILE A 208 46.27 6.97 -33.27
C ILE A 208 46.05 5.93 -32.15
N ILE A 209 45.39 4.81 -32.44
CA ILE A 209 45.17 3.73 -31.47
C ILE A 209 46.50 3.08 -31.05
N ASN A 210 47.46 2.96 -31.98
CA ASN A 210 48.79 2.45 -31.69
C ASN A 210 49.59 3.37 -30.76
N ALA A 211 49.35 4.68 -30.81
CA ALA A 211 49.97 5.67 -29.94
C ALA A 211 49.40 5.66 -28.50
N ILE A 212 48.26 5.01 -28.25
CA ILE A 212 47.71 4.84 -26.90
C ILE A 212 48.56 3.79 -26.16
N PRO A 213 48.92 4.02 -24.87
CA PRO A 213 49.65 3.05 -24.06
C PRO A 213 48.98 1.67 -24.03
N SER A 214 49.75 0.65 -23.63
CA SER A 214 49.25 -0.72 -23.60
C SER A 214 47.99 -0.84 -22.72
N PRO A 215 47.03 -1.70 -23.07
CA PRO A 215 45.77 -1.86 -22.33
C PRO A 215 45.95 -2.16 -20.83
N ALA A 216 47.06 -2.80 -20.43
CA ALA A 216 47.37 -3.06 -19.03
C ALA A 216 47.67 -1.77 -18.23
N SER A 217 48.21 -0.74 -18.88
CA SER A 217 48.53 0.54 -18.23
C SER A 217 47.35 1.53 -18.20
N VAL A 218 46.28 1.26 -18.95
CA VAL A 218 45.12 2.16 -19.12
C VAL A 218 43.88 1.56 -18.46
N SER A 219 43.28 2.29 -17.52
CA SER A 219 42.07 1.87 -16.82
C SER A 219 40.82 1.96 -17.69
N ALA A 220 40.69 3.04 -18.46
CA ALA A 220 39.62 3.21 -19.44
C ALA A 220 39.95 4.26 -20.51
N LEU A 221 39.24 4.16 -21.64
CA LEU A 221 39.23 5.14 -22.72
C LEU A 221 37.90 5.88 -22.72
N LEU A 222 37.94 7.21 -22.75
CA LEU A 222 36.79 8.09 -22.86
C LEU A 222 36.89 8.89 -24.17
N PHE A 223 35.75 9.21 -24.75
CA PHE A 223 35.70 10.12 -25.89
C PHE A 223 35.47 11.54 -25.40
N ALA A 224 36.29 12.49 -25.87
CA ALA A 224 36.26 13.87 -25.41
C ALA A 224 35.04 14.65 -25.92
N GLU A 225 34.50 14.26 -27.08
CA GLU A 225 33.38 14.93 -27.76
C GLU A 225 32.04 14.19 -27.57
N GLU A 226 30.96 14.80 -28.09
CA GLU A 226 29.63 14.19 -28.20
C GLU A 226 29.55 13.11 -29.30
N GLU A 227 30.64 12.86 -30.01
CA GLU A 227 30.73 11.83 -31.04
C GLU A 227 31.84 10.84 -30.71
N MET A 228 31.57 9.56 -30.98
CA MET A 228 32.58 8.50 -30.88
C MET A 228 33.60 8.61 -32.01
N LEU A 229 34.83 8.14 -31.77
CA LEU A 229 35.87 8.11 -32.79
C LEU A 229 35.41 7.33 -34.04
N GLY A 230 35.58 7.93 -35.22
CA GLY A 230 35.26 7.27 -36.49
C GLY A 230 33.83 7.44 -36.98
N VAL A 231 32.94 8.14 -36.26
CA VAL A 231 31.59 8.46 -36.73
C VAL A 231 31.61 9.33 -37.99
N ARG A 232 32.55 10.28 -38.05
CA ARG A 232 32.78 11.16 -39.21
C ARG A 232 33.77 10.57 -40.23
N GLY A 233 33.96 9.25 -40.21
CA GLY A 233 34.92 8.51 -41.03
C GLY A 233 34.52 7.04 -41.15
N GLU A 234 35.49 6.14 -41.00
CA GLU A 234 35.27 4.69 -41.16
C GLU A 234 34.98 3.97 -39.83
N LEU A 235 33.73 4.05 -39.35
CA LEU A 235 33.35 3.53 -38.03
C LEU A 235 33.57 2.01 -37.86
N LYS A 236 33.23 1.17 -38.85
CA LYS A 236 33.29 -0.30 -38.70
C LYS A 236 34.73 -0.85 -38.59
N PRO A 237 35.68 -0.48 -39.48
CA PRO A 237 37.08 -0.90 -39.35
C PRO A 237 37.72 -0.44 -38.03
N ILE A 238 37.41 0.78 -37.57
CA ILE A 238 37.93 1.33 -36.32
C ILE A 238 37.44 0.51 -35.11
N ILE A 239 36.17 0.11 -35.09
CA ILE A 239 35.63 -0.76 -34.02
C ILE A 239 36.34 -2.12 -34.00
N GLU A 240 36.72 -2.68 -35.14
CA GLU A 240 37.46 -3.94 -35.21
C GLU A 240 38.88 -3.81 -34.66
N GLN A 241 39.55 -2.68 -34.90
CA GLN A 241 40.85 -2.39 -34.29
C GLN A 241 40.77 -2.31 -32.75
N PHE A 242 39.72 -1.66 -32.21
CA PHE A 242 39.48 -1.64 -30.76
C PHE A 242 39.17 -3.04 -30.21
N ARG A 243 38.51 -3.91 -30.97
CA ARG A 243 38.23 -5.29 -30.57
C ARG A 243 39.52 -6.07 -30.33
N ASN A 244 40.53 -5.89 -31.19
CA ASN A 244 41.80 -6.62 -31.10
C ASN A 244 42.67 -6.20 -29.91
N ARG A 245 42.53 -4.96 -29.42
CA ARG A 245 43.34 -4.43 -28.30
C ARG A 245 42.67 -4.50 -26.92
N SER A 246 41.40 -4.90 -26.82
CA SER A 246 40.69 -5.11 -25.53
C SER A 246 40.68 -3.91 -24.55
N TYR A 247 40.68 -2.66 -25.04
CA TYR A 247 40.57 -1.47 -24.18
C TYR A 247 39.18 -1.31 -23.55
N ARG A 248 39.13 -0.97 -22.25
CA ARG A 248 37.87 -0.65 -21.56
C ARG A 248 37.36 0.73 -21.96
N ILE A 249 36.22 0.83 -22.64
CA ILE A 249 35.58 2.07 -23.07
C ILE A 249 34.61 2.57 -21.98
N GLY A 250 34.75 3.83 -21.58
CA GLY A 250 33.84 4.47 -20.64
C GLY A 250 32.67 5.16 -21.34
N TRP A 251 31.47 4.84 -20.90
CA TRP A 251 30.22 5.44 -21.39
C TRP A 251 29.69 6.47 -20.38
N VAL A 252 29.64 7.73 -20.80
CA VAL A 252 29.23 8.85 -19.94
C VAL A 252 27.71 8.94 -19.86
N GLU A 253 27.16 8.81 -18.65
CA GLU A 253 25.72 8.83 -18.42
C GLU A 253 25.11 10.22 -18.64
N PHE A 254 23.91 10.25 -19.24
CA PHE A 254 23.13 11.45 -19.60
C PHE A 254 23.67 12.28 -20.76
N ASN A 255 24.82 11.91 -21.32
CA ASN A 255 25.28 12.48 -22.58
C ASN A 255 24.82 11.59 -23.75
N ILE A 256 24.21 12.19 -24.76
CA ILE A 256 23.87 11.48 -26.00
C ILE A 256 25.14 11.48 -26.85
N GLN A 257 25.80 10.33 -26.95
CA GLN A 257 27.01 10.20 -27.78
C GLN A 257 26.66 9.52 -29.10
N GLU A 258 26.84 10.22 -30.22
CA GLU A 258 26.59 9.65 -31.54
C GLU A 258 27.57 8.51 -31.84
N GLY A 259 27.09 7.41 -32.42
CA GLY A 259 27.89 6.23 -32.75
C GLY A 259 28.08 5.20 -31.64
N ILE A 260 27.61 5.46 -30.41
CA ILE A 260 27.77 4.54 -29.27
C ILE A 260 27.11 3.17 -29.51
N GLU A 261 25.93 3.13 -30.15
CA GLU A 261 25.20 1.88 -30.43
C GLU A 261 26.00 0.93 -31.34
N ALA A 262 26.71 1.47 -32.32
CA ALA A 262 27.57 0.70 -33.20
C ALA A 262 28.77 0.09 -32.45
N TYR A 263 29.38 0.88 -31.57
CA TYR A 263 30.46 0.41 -30.68
C TYR A 263 29.97 -0.70 -29.73
N LEU A 264 28.80 -0.52 -29.10
CA LEU A 264 28.20 -1.53 -28.21
C LEU A 264 27.95 -2.84 -28.94
N LYS A 265 27.38 -2.79 -30.16
CA LYS A 265 27.11 -3.98 -30.96
C LYS A 265 28.41 -4.67 -31.42
N GLY A 266 29.39 -3.89 -31.87
CA GLY A 266 30.66 -4.40 -32.37
C GLY A 266 31.61 -4.94 -31.29
N LEU A 267 31.54 -4.45 -30.05
CA LEU A 267 32.41 -4.89 -28.95
C LEU A 267 31.69 -5.75 -27.90
N SER A 268 30.48 -6.21 -28.21
CA SER A 268 29.65 -7.06 -27.35
C SER A 268 30.33 -8.35 -26.86
N ALA A 269 31.27 -8.91 -27.65
CA ALA A 269 31.99 -10.14 -27.30
C ALA A 269 33.09 -9.92 -26.25
N SER A 270 33.84 -8.82 -26.33
CA SER A 270 34.94 -8.49 -25.41
C SER A 270 34.48 -7.77 -24.13
N ARG A 271 33.21 -7.34 -24.09
CA ARG A 271 32.54 -6.67 -22.95
C ARG A 271 33.34 -5.54 -22.29
N PRO A 272 34.00 -4.63 -23.04
CA PRO A 272 34.97 -3.76 -22.41
C PRO A 272 34.32 -2.45 -21.96
N PHE A 273 33.12 -2.42 -21.39
CA PHE A 273 32.43 -1.14 -21.13
C PHE A 273 32.28 -0.84 -19.64
N VAL A 274 32.58 0.40 -19.24
CA VAL A 274 32.37 0.92 -17.90
C VAL A 274 31.45 2.13 -17.93
N ARG A 275 30.45 2.18 -17.04
CA ARG A 275 29.60 3.37 -16.92
C ARG A 275 30.29 4.44 -16.10
N VAL A 276 30.25 5.66 -16.62
CA VAL A 276 30.87 6.85 -16.04
C VAL A 276 29.78 7.84 -15.65
N HIS A 277 29.78 8.27 -14.39
CA HIS A 277 28.95 9.39 -13.97
C HIS A 277 29.79 10.67 -13.99
N SER A 278 29.30 11.71 -14.65
CA SER A 278 29.92 13.04 -14.67
C SER A 278 28.87 14.10 -14.31
N ILE A 279 29.30 15.15 -13.63
CA ILE A 279 28.53 16.38 -13.45
C ILE A 279 29.09 17.37 -14.47
N THR A 280 28.23 17.99 -15.27
CA THR A 280 28.71 18.91 -16.32
C THR A 280 29.28 20.19 -15.70
N ARG A 281 30.23 20.85 -16.39
CA ARG A 281 30.82 22.13 -15.95
C ARG A 281 29.74 23.16 -15.58
N LYS A 282 28.75 23.34 -16.45
CA LYS A 282 27.61 24.25 -16.21
C LYS A 282 26.83 23.93 -14.93
N GLU A 283 26.65 22.65 -14.59
CA GLU A 283 25.97 22.22 -13.37
C GLU A 283 26.82 22.49 -12.11
N VAL A 284 28.13 22.19 -12.17
CA VAL A 284 29.06 22.43 -11.05
C VAL A 284 29.07 23.90 -10.70
N ASP A 285 29.19 24.78 -11.69
CA ASP A 285 29.36 26.22 -11.45
C ASP A 285 28.05 26.90 -11.03
N GLN A 286 26.87 26.49 -11.55
CA GLN A 286 25.61 27.24 -11.36
C GLN A 286 24.62 26.64 -10.34
N VAL A 287 24.72 25.35 -10.02
CA VAL A 287 23.64 24.62 -9.31
C VAL A 287 24.14 23.85 -8.09
N TYR A 288 25.37 23.35 -8.15
CA TYR A 288 25.92 22.42 -7.17
C TYR A 288 26.91 23.11 -6.23
N ASN A 289 26.82 22.74 -4.95
CA ASN A 289 27.86 23.01 -3.97
C ASN A 289 28.49 21.68 -3.54
N VAL A 290 29.62 21.73 -2.84
CA VAL A 290 30.37 20.54 -2.38
C VAL A 290 29.44 19.49 -1.76
N ARG A 291 28.57 19.89 -0.81
CA ARG A 291 27.65 18.97 -0.12
C ARG A 291 26.65 18.30 -1.07
N ARG A 292 26.06 19.04 -2.01
CA ARG A 292 25.14 18.49 -3.03
C ARG A 292 25.87 17.60 -4.04
N SER A 293 27.11 17.94 -4.40
CA SER A 293 27.95 17.13 -5.29
C SER A 293 28.31 15.81 -4.65
N VAL A 294 28.83 15.82 -3.41
CA VAL A 294 29.12 14.60 -2.62
C VAL A 294 27.89 13.70 -2.51
N ALA A 295 26.72 14.27 -2.16
CA ALA A 295 25.47 13.51 -2.11
C ALA A 295 25.04 12.94 -3.48
N ARG A 296 25.35 13.61 -4.59
CA ARG A 296 25.10 13.10 -5.95
C ARG A 296 26.06 11.96 -6.30
N TRP A 297 27.34 12.05 -5.93
CA TRP A 297 28.33 10.99 -6.14
C TRP A 297 27.96 9.72 -5.38
N VAL A 298 27.67 9.83 -4.09
CA VAL A 298 27.24 8.68 -3.27
C VAL A 298 25.98 8.04 -3.84
N ARG A 299 24.98 8.83 -4.25
CA ARG A 299 23.77 8.30 -4.92
C ARG A 299 24.07 7.64 -6.26
N ALA A 300 25.01 8.17 -7.05
CA ALA A 300 25.40 7.56 -8.31
C ALA A 300 25.96 6.15 -8.11
N VAL A 301 26.79 5.95 -7.09
CA VAL A 301 27.34 4.64 -6.73
C VAL A 301 26.26 3.75 -6.10
N LYS A 302 25.60 4.22 -5.04
CA LYS A 302 24.63 3.44 -4.26
C LYS A 302 23.39 3.03 -5.06
N ASP A 303 22.77 3.97 -5.79
CA ASP A 303 21.49 3.72 -6.46
C ASP A 303 21.66 3.20 -7.88
N ARG A 304 22.80 3.43 -8.53
CA ARG A 304 23.00 3.10 -9.97
C ARG A 304 24.24 2.28 -10.26
N SER A 305 24.93 1.82 -9.20
CA SER A 305 26.12 0.97 -9.28
C SER A 305 27.18 1.50 -10.25
N MET A 306 27.39 2.82 -10.21
CA MET A 306 28.43 3.50 -10.99
C MET A 306 29.81 3.09 -10.50
N LYS A 307 30.68 2.74 -11.44
CA LYS A 307 32.05 2.30 -11.16
C LYS A 307 33.07 3.39 -11.32
N MET A 308 32.80 4.34 -12.21
CA MET A 308 33.70 5.44 -12.50
C MET A 308 33.00 6.77 -12.25
N LEU A 309 33.59 7.61 -11.41
CA LEU A 309 33.11 8.95 -11.10
C LEU A 309 34.08 9.94 -11.71
N TYR A 310 33.62 10.69 -12.72
CA TYR A 310 34.40 11.74 -13.36
C TYR A 310 34.20 13.05 -12.61
N ILE A 311 35.12 13.35 -11.70
CA ILE A 311 35.09 14.50 -10.80
C ILE A 311 35.75 15.69 -11.50
N ARG A 312 34.96 16.75 -11.66
CA ARG A 312 35.45 18.07 -12.09
C ARG A 312 35.75 18.95 -10.88
N CYS A 313 36.74 19.81 -11.02
CA CYS A 313 37.18 20.75 -9.99
C CYS A 313 36.28 22.00 -9.94
N PHE A 314 36.18 22.62 -8.76
CA PHE A 314 35.56 23.93 -8.57
C PHE A 314 36.60 25.04 -8.78
N PHE A 315 36.28 26.01 -9.63
CA PHE A 315 37.10 27.22 -9.87
C PHE A 315 36.46 28.50 -9.29
N GLN A 316 35.18 28.43 -8.94
CA GLN A 316 34.41 29.52 -8.33
C GLN A 316 33.24 28.92 -7.52
N ASP A 317 32.85 29.56 -6.42
CA ASP A 317 31.61 29.26 -5.69
C ASP A 317 30.79 30.55 -5.59
N ASP A 318 29.58 30.55 -6.16
CA ASP A 318 28.66 31.69 -6.19
C ASP A 318 28.37 32.30 -4.81
N LYS A 319 28.65 31.57 -3.72
CA LYS A 319 28.34 31.99 -2.35
C LYS A 319 29.54 32.34 -1.49
N ARG A 320 30.76 31.93 -1.88
CA ARG A 320 31.98 32.13 -1.08
C ARG A 320 33.19 32.26 -1.99
N PHE A 321 34.00 33.29 -1.75
CA PHE A 321 35.33 33.38 -2.34
C PHE A 321 36.19 32.21 -1.80
N ILE A 322 36.87 31.50 -2.69
CA ILE A 322 37.74 30.38 -2.34
C ILE A 322 39.17 30.93 -2.23
N GLU A 323 39.73 30.97 -1.02
CA GLU A 323 41.08 31.52 -0.78
C GLU A 323 42.20 30.64 -1.34
N ASN A 324 42.03 29.31 -1.31
CA ASN A 324 43.01 28.37 -1.87
C ASN A 324 42.26 27.28 -2.66
N LEU A 325 42.35 27.36 -3.99
CA LEU A 325 41.60 26.51 -4.90
C LEU A 325 42.07 25.05 -4.84
N VAL A 326 43.37 24.80 -4.71
CA VAL A 326 43.94 23.44 -4.63
C VAL A 326 43.45 22.72 -3.37
N ARG A 327 43.61 23.34 -2.20
CA ARG A 327 43.19 22.74 -0.91
C ARG A 327 41.69 22.49 -0.87
N PHE A 328 40.89 23.43 -1.36
CA PHE A 328 39.43 23.27 -1.45
C PHE A 328 39.02 22.06 -2.29
N ASN A 329 39.67 21.87 -3.45
CA ASN A 329 39.40 20.73 -4.32
C ASN A 329 39.92 19.41 -3.75
N LEU A 330 41.06 19.40 -3.05
CA LEU A 330 41.56 18.24 -2.32
C LEU A 330 40.57 17.82 -1.21
N ASP A 331 40.07 18.77 -0.42
CA ASP A 331 39.05 18.53 0.60
C ASP A 331 37.74 18.00 0.01
N TYR A 332 37.35 18.47 -1.18
CA TYR A 332 36.18 17.97 -1.89
C TYR A 332 36.35 16.51 -2.35
N VAL A 333 37.51 16.14 -2.89
CA VAL A 333 37.82 14.75 -3.26
C VAL A 333 37.86 13.87 -2.00
N TYR A 334 38.48 14.36 -0.92
CA TYR A 334 38.53 13.68 0.37
C TYR A 334 37.14 13.44 0.97
N GLN A 335 36.29 14.47 1.03
CA GLN A 335 34.90 14.34 1.49
C GLN A 335 34.11 13.34 0.65
N THR A 336 34.35 13.31 -0.67
CA THR A 336 33.72 12.34 -1.56
C THR A 336 34.18 10.92 -1.24
N ALA A 337 35.48 10.70 -1.07
CA ALA A 337 36.04 9.40 -0.71
C ALA A 337 35.57 8.92 0.67
N GLN A 338 35.55 9.79 1.68
CA GLN A 338 35.07 9.50 3.02
C GLN A 338 33.57 9.14 3.03
N ALA A 339 32.74 9.88 2.28
CA ALA A 339 31.32 9.59 2.19
C ALA A 339 31.02 8.28 1.45
N LEU A 340 31.86 7.88 0.48
CA LEU A 340 31.77 6.58 -0.17
C LEU A 340 32.16 5.44 0.78
N ASP A 341 33.23 5.62 1.57
CA ASP A 341 33.67 4.63 2.57
C ASP A 341 32.63 4.44 3.67
N ALA A 342 32.05 5.54 4.17
CA ALA A 342 30.92 5.51 5.11
C ALA A 342 29.67 4.80 4.54
N ALA A 343 29.51 4.79 3.22
CA ALA A 343 28.44 4.07 2.52
C ALA A 343 28.79 2.60 2.19
N GLY A 344 29.99 2.13 2.56
CA GLY A 344 30.45 0.75 2.35
C GLY A 344 31.22 0.52 1.04
N TYR A 345 31.61 1.57 0.33
CA TYR A 345 32.35 1.49 -0.94
C TYR A 345 33.81 1.91 -0.77
N LYS A 346 34.74 1.19 -1.41
CA LYS A 346 36.18 1.48 -1.33
C LYS A 346 36.69 2.12 -2.61
N ILE A 347 37.54 3.13 -2.47
CA ILE A 347 38.25 3.70 -3.63
C ILE A 347 39.28 2.70 -4.14
N ALA A 348 39.26 2.42 -5.44
CA ALA A 348 40.22 1.53 -6.08
C ALA A 348 41.63 2.14 -6.03
N ARG A 349 42.60 1.38 -5.51
CA ARG A 349 44.00 1.80 -5.43
C ARG A 349 44.86 1.14 -6.49
N ASN A 350 44.63 -0.14 -6.78
CA ASN A 350 45.49 -0.90 -7.68
C ASN A 350 44.74 -1.29 -8.97
N GLU A 351 45.48 -1.73 -9.99
CA GLU A 351 44.93 -2.10 -11.29
C GLU A 351 43.85 -3.19 -11.20
N SER A 352 44.11 -4.26 -10.42
CA SER A 352 43.15 -5.33 -10.18
C SER A 352 41.84 -4.83 -9.58
N GLN A 353 41.88 -3.84 -8.68
CA GLN A 353 40.70 -3.25 -8.06
C GLN A 353 39.91 -2.36 -9.04
N ARG A 354 40.61 -1.64 -9.95
CA ARG A 354 39.98 -0.83 -11.00
C ARG A 354 39.27 -1.70 -12.04
N LEU A 355 39.86 -2.86 -12.36
CA LEU A 355 39.31 -3.83 -13.31
C LEU A 355 38.30 -4.81 -12.68
N HIS A 356 38.13 -4.80 -11.36
CA HIS A 356 37.23 -5.70 -10.66
C HIS A 356 35.74 -5.40 -10.94
N ASP A 357 35.14 -6.16 -11.86
CA ASP A 357 33.70 -6.14 -12.15
C ASP A 357 33.05 -7.53 -11.95
N PRO A 358 32.59 -7.84 -10.72
CA PRO A 358 32.00 -9.13 -10.39
C PRO A 358 30.66 -9.37 -11.08
N ARG A 359 30.05 -8.37 -11.73
CA ARG A 359 28.79 -8.56 -12.48
C ARG A 359 28.95 -9.54 -13.64
N HIS A 360 30.17 -9.72 -14.16
CA HIS A 360 30.44 -10.75 -15.16
C HIS A 360 30.21 -12.18 -14.65
N MET A 361 30.26 -12.41 -13.33
CA MET A 361 29.98 -13.71 -12.71
C MET A 361 28.55 -14.19 -12.95
N VAL A 362 27.61 -13.27 -13.20
CA VAL A 362 26.21 -13.62 -13.51
C VAL A 362 26.13 -14.37 -14.85
N GLY A 363 27.08 -14.19 -15.78
CA GLY A 363 27.14 -14.95 -17.02
C GLY A 363 25.99 -14.67 -18.03
N ARG A 364 26.09 -15.27 -19.22
CA ARG A 364 25.00 -15.29 -20.22
C ARG A 364 23.98 -16.36 -19.85
N MET A 365 22.70 -16.11 -20.14
CA MET A 365 21.65 -17.10 -19.95
C MET A 365 21.70 -18.18 -21.03
N SER A 366 21.42 -19.41 -20.61
CA SER A 366 21.13 -20.49 -21.53
C SER A 366 19.73 -20.30 -22.17
N PRO A 367 19.50 -20.81 -23.39
CA PRO A 367 18.19 -20.80 -24.03
C PRO A 367 17.08 -21.38 -23.15
N PHE A 368 17.37 -22.43 -22.36
CA PHE A 368 16.42 -23.06 -21.45
C PHE A 368 15.97 -22.13 -20.32
N GLU A 369 16.87 -21.33 -19.75
CA GLU A 369 16.53 -20.36 -18.71
C GLU A 369 15.60 -19.26 -19.26
N ILE A 370 15.90 -18.77 -20.47
CA ILE A 370 15.09 -17.74 -21.15
C ILE A 370 13.68 -18.28 -21.42
N VAL A 371 13.56 -19.51 -21.93
CA VAL A 371 12.26 -20.15 -22.18
C VAL A 371 11.51 -20.36 -20.87
N ALA A 372 12.15 -20.86 -19.82
CA ALA A 372 11.50 -21.14 -18.55
C ALA A 372 10.92 -19.87 -17.91
N ILE A 373 11.72 -18.80 -17.82
CA ILE A 373 11.24 -17.52 -17.25
C ILE A 373 10.21 -16.86 -18.17
N GLY A 374 10.47 -16.84 -19.48
CA GLY A 374 9.58 -16.26 -20.48
C GLY A 374 8.21 -16.93 -20.52
N LEU A 375 8.17 -18.26 -20.41
CA LEU A 375 6.94 -19.03 -20.27
C LEU A 375 6.16 -18.62 -19.02
N SER A 376 6.81 -18.53 -17.85
CA SER A 376 6.13 -18.11 -16.62
C SER A 376 5.55 -16.70 -16.72
N LEU A 377 6.25 -15.78 -17.38
CA LEU A 377 5.78 -14.42 -17.63
C LEU A 377 4.59 -14.39 -18.59
N LEU A 378 4.61 -15.16 -19.68
CA LEU A 378 3.49 -15.25 -20.63
C LEU A 378 2.26 -15.93 -20.01
N LEU A 379 2.46 -17.00 -19.25
CA LEU A 379 1.39 -17.71 -18.53
C LEU A 379 0.72 -16.84 -17.45
N SER A 380 1.39 -15.80 -16.95
CA SER A 380 0.77 -14.83 -16.04
C SER A 380 -0.42 -14.09 -16.68
N LEU A 381 -0.45 -13.94 -18.01
CA LEU A 381 -1.61 -13.42 -18.74
C LEU A 381 -2.82 -14.35 -18.60
N LEU A 382 -2.60 -15.66 -18.67
CA LEU A 382 -3.65 -16.66 -18.48
C LEU A 382 -4.21 -16.60 -17.05
N VAL A 383 -3.33 -16.40 -16.05
CA VAL A 383 -3.74 -16.17 -14.65
C VAL A 383 -4.62 -14.92 -14.56
N MET A 384 -4.19 -13.80 -15.17
CA MET A 384 -4.96 -12.56 -15.17
C MET A 384 -6.34 -12.76 -15.81
N LEU A 385 -6.43 -13.47 -16.93
CA LEU A 385 -7.69 -13.75 -17.60
C LEU A 385 -8.60 -14.65 -16.76
N ARG A 386 -8.07 -15.71 -16.15
CA ARG A 386 -8.81 -16.66 -15.30
C ARG A 386 -9.34 -16.02 -14.03
N VAL A 387 -8.53 -15.19 -13.38
CA VAL A 387 -8.91 -14.49 -12.16
C VAL A 387 -9.87 -13.36 -12.51
N GLY A 388 -9.54 -12.52 -13.49
CA GLY A 388 -10.25 -11.26 -13.71
C GLY A 388 -11.51 -11.33 -14.57
N PHE A 389 -11.45 -12.03 -15.71
CA PHE A 389 -12.46 -11.89 -16.78
C PHE A 389 -13.26 -13.17 -17.03
N PHE A 390 -12.60 -14.33 -17.02
CA PHE A 390 -13.17 -15.60 -17.45
C PHE A 390 -12.98 -16.68 -16.36
N PRO A 391 -13.85 -16.70 -15.33
CA PRO A 391 -13.74 -17.65 -14.23
C PRO A 391 -14.08 -19.10 -14.60
N ASN A 392 -14.47 -19.39 -15.84
CA ASN A 392 -14.73 -20.74 -16.36
C ASN A 392 -13.71 -21.16 -17.43
N LEU A 393 -12.54 -20.51 -17.48
CA LEU A 393 -11.47 -20.88 -18.41
C LEU A 393 -11.02 -22.34 -18.17
N ASP A 394 -11.12 -23.15 -19.22
CA ASP A 394 -10.76 -24.56 -19.23
C ASP A 394 -9.25 -24.80 -19.17
N ALA A 395 -8.87 -25.95 -18.63
CA ALA A 395 -7.48 -26.38 -18.53
C ALA A 395 -6.78 -26.56 -19.89
N ARG A 396 -7.53 -26.73 -20.99
CA ARG A 396 -7.00 -26.82 -22.36
C ARG A 396 -6.23 -25.56 -22.77
N TRP A 397 -6.64 -24.39 -22.27
CA TRP A 397 -5.97 -23.13 -22.55
C TRP A 397 -4.57 -23.03 -21.92
N CYS A 398 -4.27 -23.81 -20.87
CA CYS A 398 -2.91 -23.92 -20.35
C CYS A 398 -1.97 -24.54 -21.41
N PHE A 399 -2.43 -25.59 -22.11
CA PHE A 399 -1.65 -26.24 -23.17
C PHE A 399 -1.50 -25.34 -24.40
N VAL A 400 -2.55 -24.62 -24.78
CA VAL A 400 -2.50 -23.65 -25.89
C VAL A 400 -1.51 -22.52 -25.56
N ALA A 401 -1.56 -21.96 -24.36
CA ALA A 401 -0.65 -20.90 -23.94
C ALA A 401 0.81 -21.40 -23.83
N PHE A 402 1.01 -22.63 -23.37
CA PHE A 402 2.33 -23.29 -23.38
C PHE A 402 2.87 -23.46 -24.80
N ALA A 403 2.08 -24.05 -25.70
CA ALA A 403 2.47 -24.25 -27.10
C ALA A 403 2.75 -22.92 -27.82
N ALA A 404 1.91 -21.90 -27.60
CA ALA A 404 2.11 -20.56 -28.16
C ALA A 404 3.40 -19.89 -27.64
N SER A 405 3.72 -20.07 -26.36
CA SER A 405 4.95 -19.52 -25.76
C SER A 405 6.21 -20.18 -26.34
N VAL A 406 6.19 -21.51 -26.52
CA VAL A 406 7.28 -22.26 -27.14
C VAL A 406 7.41 -21.90 -28.62
N ALA A 407 6.30 -21.84 -29.37
CA ALA A 407 6.30 -21.42 -30.77
C ALA A 407 6.83 -19.98 -30.93
N GLY A 408 6.43 -19.08 -30.04
CA GLY A 408 6.93 -17.70 -30.00
C GLY A 408 8.43 -17.62 -29.75
N PHE A 409 8.99 -18.49 -28.89
CA PHE A 409 10.44 -18.57 -28.68
C PHE A 409 11.19 -19.05 -29.93
N VAL A 410 10.64 -20.01 -30.66
CA VAL A 410 11.26 -20.54 -31.89
C VAL A 410 11.17 -19.54 -33.04
N ALA A 411 10.05 -18.82 -33.17
CA ALA A 411 9.80 -17.92 -34.30
C ALA A 411 10.42 -16.52 -34.13
N LEU A 412 10.60 -16.04 -32.90
CA LEU A 412 11.07 -14.68 -32.64
C LEU A 412 12.56 -14.63 -32.29
N PRO A 413 13.26 -13.55 -32.65
CA PRO A 413 14.60 -13.28 -32.11
C PRO A 413 14.58 -13.20 -30.58
N THR A 414 15.62 -13.70 -29.92
CA THR A 414 15.70 -13.80 -28.45
C THR A 414 15.43 -12.47 -27.73
N TYR A 415 16.00 -11.36 -28.22
CA TYR A 415 15.78 -10.03 -27.64
C TYR A 415 14.31 -9.60 -27.69
N LEU A 416 13.59 -9.96 -28.76
CA LEU A 416 12.18 -9.60 -28.94
C LEU A 416 11.30 -10.48 -28.04
N PHE A 417 11.62 -11.77 -27.92
CA PHE A 417 10.93 -12.66 -26.98
C PHE A 417 11.07 -12.19 -25.53
N ILE A 418 12.27 -11.78 -25.09
CA ILE A 418 12.50 -11.20 -23.76
C ILE A 418 11.70 -9.90 -23.56
N ALA A 419 11.67 -9.03 -24.57
CA ALA A 419 10.89 -7.79 -24.53
C ALA A 419 9.38 -8.05 -24.38
N VAL A 420 8.82 -8.94 -25.21
CA VAL A 420 7.39 -9.27 -25.21
C VAL A 420 6.98 -9.98 -23.91
N SER A 421 7.72 -11.02 -23.50
CA SER A 421 7.43 -11.74 -22.26
C SER A 421 7.53 -10.83 -21.03
N GLY A 422 8.57 -10.00 -20.95
CA GLY A 422 8.72 -8.99 -19.89
C GLY A 422 7.57 -7.99 -19.84
N LEU A 423 7.13 -7.48 -20.99
CA LEU A 423 6.00 -6.54 -21.08
C LEU A 423 4.67 -7.18 -20.66
N VAL A 424 4.37 -8.38 -21.17
CA VAL A 424 3.17 -9.13 -20.82
C VAL A 424 3.14 -9.44 -19.33
N GLY A 425 4.25 -9.93 -18.76
CA GLY A 425 4.35 -10.23 -17.35
C GLY A 425 4.20 -8.98 -16.46
N ALA A 426 4.81 -7.86 -16.84
CA ALA A 426 4.68 -6.61 -16.10
C ALA A 426 3.22 -6.15 -16.00
N ILE A 427 2.46 -6.27 -17.09
CA ILE A 427 1.06 -5.87 -17.16
C ILE A 427 0.19 -6.87 -16.40
N ALA A 428 0.32 -8.16 -16.70
CA ALA A 428 -0.54 -9.20 -16.18
C ALA A 428 -0.37 -9.39 -14.67
N CYS A 429 0.86 -9.44 -14.15
CA CYS A 429 1.13 -9.55 -12.71
C CYS A 429 0.58 -8.35 -11.93
N SER A 430 0.80 -7.13 -12.43
CA SER A 430 0.30 -5.89 -11.80
C SER A 430 -1.23 -5.85 -11.75
N CYS A 431 -1.90 -6.24 -12.83
CA CYS A 431 -3.38 -6.26 -12.89
C CYS A 431 -3.96 -7.37 -12.00
N THR A 432 -3.35 -8.56 -12.01
CA THR A 432 -3.81 -9.72 -11.25
C THR A 432 -3.87 -9.41 -9.76
N GLY A 433 -2.84 -8.75 -9.20
CA GLY A 433 -2.81 -8.39 -7.78
C GLY A 433 -4.00 -7.52 -7.36
N ILE A 434 -4.30 -6.48 -8.14
CA ILE A 434 -5.39 -5.55 -7.84
C ILE A 434 -6.76 -6.15 -8.07
N ILE A 435 -6.95 -6.87 -9.17
CA ILE A 435 -8.23 -7.52 -9.47
C ILE A 435 -8.52 -8.59 -8.41
N TRP A 436 -7.53 -9.38 -8.01
CA TRP A 436 -7.68 -10.38 -6.95
C TRP A 436 -8.01 -9.76 -5.59
N ALA A 437 -7.35 -8.65 -5.24
CA ALA A 437 -7.64 -7.90 -4.02
C ALA A 437 -9.10 -7.39 -4.02
N MET A 438 -9.56 -6.78 -5.12
CA MET A 438 -10.94 -6.29 -5.25
C MET A 438 -11.98 -7.42 -5.23
N GLN A 439 -11.71 -8.56 -5.86
CA GLN A 439 -12.61 -9.71 -5.81
C GLN A 439 -12.76 -10.30 -4.41
N SER A 440 -11.69 -10.29 -3.61
CA SER A 440 -11.72 -10.78 -2.23
C SER A 440 -12.68 -10.00 -1.33
N LEU A 441 -13.10 -8.81 -1.76
CA LEU A 441 -14.07 -7.98 -1.04
C LEU A 441 -15.52 -8.37 -1.33
N ARG A 442 -15.83 -9.17 -2.37
CA ARG A 442 -17.21 -9.47 -2.80
C ARG A 442 -18.03 -10.29 -1.79
N ASP A 443 -17.39 -11.03 -0.89
CA ASP A 443 -18.03 -11.75 0.22
C ASP A 443 -17.62 -11.16 1.60
N PRO A 444 -18.02 -9.92 1.96
CA PRO A 444 -17.58 -9.30 3.20
C PRO A 444 -18.51 -9.64 4.37
N GLU A 445 -19.41 -10.63 4.25
CA GLU A 445 -20.31 -11.01 5.34
C GLU A 445 -19.48 -11.29 6.60
N ASN A 446 -19.59 -10.39 7.57
CA ASN A 446 -18.95 -10.42 8.90
C ASN A 446 -17.51 -9.95 9.05
N ARG A 447 -16.88 -9.32 8.05
CA ARG A 447 -15.47 -8.88 8.20
C ARG A 447 -15.32 -7.39 8.48
N SER A 448 -14.60 -7.06 9.55
CA SER A 448 -14.23 -5.68 9.89
C SER A 448 -13.08 -5.16 9.00
N PHE A 449 -12.92 -3.83 8.91
CA PHE A 449 -11.82 -3.19 8.19
C PHE A 449 -10.45 -3.79 8.53
N TRP A 450 -10.18 -4.00 9.83
CA TRP A 450 -8.91 -4.57 10.31
C TRP A 450 -8.69 -6.03 9.95
N GLN A 451 -9.76 -6.81 9.75
CA GLN A 451 -9.66 -8.20 9.30
C GLN A 451 -9.42 -8.28 7.78
N ILE A 452 -9.94 -7.31 7.02
CA ILE A 452 -9.78 -7.26 5.56
C ILE A 452 -8.40 -6.75 5.17
N LEU A 453 -7.89 -5.74 5.89
CA LEU A 453 -6.69 -4.99 5.50
C LEU A 453 -5.45 -5.86 5.20
N PRO A 454 -4.99 -6.79 6.08
CA PRO A 454 -3.80 -7.58 5.80
C PRO A 454 -3.97 -8.46 4.57
N GLY A 455 -5.14 -9.11 4.45
CA GLY A 455 -5.45 -9.97 3.32
C GLY A 455 -5.56 -9.21 2.00
N PHE A 456 -6.06 -7.98 2.03
CA PHE A 456 -6.19 -7.14 0.83
C PHE A 456 -4.82 -6.68 0.33
N VAL A 457 -3.98 -6.16 1.23
CA VAL A 457 -2.62 -5.68 0.91
C VAL A 457 -1.73 -6.81 0.42
N CYS A 458 -1.75 -7.98 1.06
CA CYS A 458 -0.95 -9.13 0.62
C CYS A 458 -1.33 -9.61 -0.78
N ARG A 459 -2.64 -9.71 -1.09
CA ARG A 459 -3.12 -10.10 -2.43
C ARG A 459 -2.76 -9.08 -3.50
N GLN A 460 -2.71 -7.80 -3.14
CA GLN A 460 -2.34 -6.71 -4.03
C GLN A 460 -0.86 -6.81 -4.46
N ILE A 461 0.05 -7.06 -3.51
CA ILE A 461 1.50 -6.95 -3.72
C ILE A 461 2.11 -8.25 -4.22
N PHE A 462 1.62 -9.40 -3.74
CA PHE A 462 2.27 -10.68 -4.00
C PHE A 462 2.43 -10.99 -5.51
N PRO A 463 1.41 -10.84 -6.37
CA PRO A 463 1.57 -11.08 -7.80
C PRO A 463 2.52 -10.08 -8.47
N SER A 464 2.47 -8.80 -8.09
CA SER A 464 3.36 -7.75 -8.60
C SER A 464 4.82 -8.02 -8.25
N LEU A 465 5.10 -8.44 -7.01
CA LEU A 465 6.45 -8.80 -6.57
C LEU A 465 6.97 -10.03 -7.30
N LEU A 466 6.13 -11.05 -7.48
CA LEU A 466 6.47 -12.27 -8.23
C LEU A 466 6.79 -11.95 -9.70
N GLY A 467 5.96 -11.13 -10.35
CA GLY A 467 6.23 -10.62 -11.70
C GLY A 467 7.52 -9.79 -11.76
N GLY A 468 7.75 -8.94 -10.77
CA GLY A 468 8.96 -8.14 -10.64
C GLY A 468 10.23 -8.99 -10.50
N VAL A 469 10.19 -10.08 -9.73
CA VAL A 469 11.31 -11.03 -9.59
C VAL A 469 11.55 -11.80 -10.89
N LEU A 470 10.50 -12.25 -11.58
CA LEU A 470 10.64 -12.90 -12.90
C LEU A 470 11.28 -11.96 -13.93
N ILE A 471 10.84 -10.69 -13.96
CA ILE A 471 11.42 -9.66 -14.84
C ILE A 471 12.87 -9.37 -14.42
N ALA A 472 13.16 -9.18 -13.14
CA ALA A 472 14.54 -8.98 -12.68
C ALA A 472 15.45 -10.18 -12.99
N GLY A 473 14.89 -11.39 -13.02
CA GLY A 473 15.56 -12.63 -13.40
C GLY A 473 15.93 -12.67 -14.87
N ILE A 474 14.96 -12.43 -15.79
CA ILE A 474 15.19 -12.49 -17.25
C ILE A 474 16.05 -11.33 -17.77
N TYR A 475 16.13 -10.22 -17.03
CA TYR A 475 16.99 -9.07 -17.33
C TYR A 475 18.25 -9.00 -16.42
N SER A 476 18.71 -10.15 -15.91
CA SER A 476 19.92 -10.20 -15.05
C SER A 476 21.24 -10.23 -15.82
N GLU A 477 21.23 -10.28 -17.16
CA GLU A 477 22.49 -10.24 -17.92
C GLU A 477 23.20 -8.89 -17.80
N VAL A 478 24.53 -8.94 -17.94
CA VAL A 478 25.42 -7.77 -17.79
C VAL A 478 25.01 -6.60 -18.68
N GLU A 479 24.52 -6.87 -19.88
CA GLU A 479 24.09 -5.85 -20.86
C GLU A 479 22.93 -4.99 -20.33
N TYR A 480 21.99 -5.60 -19.60
CA TYR A 480 20.88 -4.91 -18.95
C TYR A 480 21.28 -4.25 -17.63
N LEU A 481 22.13 -4.91 -16.82
CA LEU A 481 22.65 -4.35 -15.57
C LEU A 481 23.48 -3.07 -15.82
N LEU A 482 24.24 -3.04 -16.93
CA LEU A 482 25.00 -1.88 -17.39
C LEU A 482 24.16 -0.88 -18.20
N ARG A 483 22.84 -1.08 -18.30
CA ARG A 483 21.90 -0.19 -18.99
C ARG A 483 22.21 0.00 -20.49
N PHE A 484 22.95 -0.92 -21.13
CA PHE A 484 23.18 -0.88 -22.57
C PHE A 484 21.87 -1.17 -23.31
N GLU A 485 21.12 -2.15 -22.81
CA GLU A 485 19.74 -2.36 -23.23
C GLU A 485 18.77 -1.93 -22.12
N GLN A 486 17.67 -1.28 -22.52
CA GLN A 486 16.61 -0.84 -21.60
C GLN A 486 15.33 -1.63 -21.84
N PHE A 487 14.50 -1.71 -20.81
CA PHE A 487 13.17 -2.32 -20.91
C PHE A 487 12.32 -1.63 -21.98
N ARG A 488 12.05 -2.34 -23.08
CA ARG A 488 11.23 -1.84 -24.19
C ARG A 488 9.76 -1.85 -23.80
N GLY A 489 9.04 -0.79 -24.15
CA GLY A 489 7.59 -0.69 -23.86
C GLY A 489 7.26 -0.22 -22.45
N ILE A 490 8.19 0.43 -21.74
CA ILE A 490 7.95 0.92 -20.37
C ILE A 490 6.68 1.80 -20.28
N LYS A 491 6.45 2.69 -21.25
CA LYS A 491 5.23 3.53 -21.31
C LYS A 491 3.94 2.70 -21.41
N LEU A 492 3.96 1.59 -22.16
CA LEU A 492 2.82 0.67 -22.25
C LEU A 492 2.60 -0.07 -20.92
N ALA A 493 3.68 -0.51 -20.26
CA ALA A 493 3.60 -1.09 -18.92
C ALA A 493 3.08 -0.09 -17.86
N PHE A 494 3.21 1.22 -18.12
CA PHE A 494 2.65 2.27 -17.28
C PHE A 494 1.16 2.52 -17.54
N ILE A 495 0.73 2.54 -18.79
CA ILE A 495 -0.63 2.95 -19.20
C ILE A 495 -1.61 1.77 -19.18
N LEU A 496 -1.24 0.63 -19.77
CA LEU A 496 -2.18 -0.46 -20.01
C LEU A 496 -2.76 -1.05 -18.71
N PRO A 497 -1.99 -1.23 -17.62
CA PRO A 497 -2.56 -1.71 -16.37
C PRO A 497 -3.61 -0.76 -15.78
N LEU A 498 -3.41 0.56 -15.89
CA LEU A 498 -4.38 1.57 -15.45
C LEU A 498 -5.69 1.45 -16.22
N LEU A 499 -5.61 1.26 -17.54
CA LEU A 499 -6.78 1.06 -18.40
C LEU A 499 -7.51 -0.25 -18.09
N VAL A 500 -6.79 -1.37 -18.01
CA VAL A 500 -7.38 -2.70 -17.76
C VAL A 500 -8.09 -2.73 -16.41
N THR A 501 -7.45 -2.22 -15.35
CA THR A 501 -8.04 -2.18 -14.01
C THR A 501 -9.17 -1.17 -13.88
N GLY A 502 -9.06 0.00 -14.52
CA GLY A 502 -10.13 0.99 -14.59
C GLY A 502 -11.37 0.43 -15.28
N LEU A 503 -11.22 -0.20 -16.46
CA LEU A 503 -12.32 -0.84 -17.19
C LEU A 503 -12.94 -1.99 -16.38
N TRP A 504 -12.13 -2.80 -15.73
CA TRP A 504 -12.62 -3.87 -14.86
C TRP A 504 -13.41 -3.31 -13.66
N ALA A 505 -12.91 -2.27 -13.00
CA ALA A 505 -13.56 -1.64 -11.85
C ALA A 505 -14.87 -0.93 -12.26
N LEU A 506 -14.92 -0.29 -13.42
CA LEU A 506 -16.14 0.28 -13.99
C LEU A 506 -17.19 -0.81 -14.28
N ARG A 507 -16.79 -1.95 -14.83
CA ARG A 507 -17.69 -3.09 -15.04
C ARG A 507 -18.20 -3.66 -13.71
N ALA A 508 -17.34 -3.78 -12.71
CA ALA A 508 -17.67 -4.41 -11.42
C ALA A 508 -18.50 -3.51 -10.49
N TYR A 509 -18.21 -2.20 -10.45
CA TYR A 509 -18.80 -1.26 -9.48
C TYR A 509 -19.57 -0.11 -10.13
N GLY A 510 -19.26 0.24 -11.38
CA GLY A 510 -19.78 1.41 -12.10
C GLY A 510 -21.10 1.21 -12.84
N ARG A 511 -21.85 0.13 -12.60
CA ARG A 511 -23.06 -0.25 -13.39
C ARG A 511 -22.80 -0.33 -14.91
N GLY A 512 -21.56 -0.57 -15.34
CA GLY A 512 -21.17 -0.78 -16.75
C GLY A 512 -20.48 0.42 -17.43
N ILE A 513 -19.85 0.16 -18.58
CA ILE A 513 -19.09 1.17 -19.35
C ILE A 513 -20.03 2.13 -20.12
N PHE A 514 -21.11 1.60 -20.69
CA PHE A 514 -22.06 2.38 -21.51
C PHE A 514 -23.09 3.16 -20.70
N SER A 515 -23.32 2.80 -19.44
CA SER A 515 -24.24 3.56 -18.57
C SER A 515 -23.66 4.90 -18.13
N LEU A 516 -22.34 5.09 -18.25
CA LEU A 516 -21.68 6.37 -18.00
C LEU A 516 -21.99 7.41 -19.09
N LEU A 517 -22.12 6.97 -20.34
CA LEU A 517 -22.46 7.85 -21.48
C LEU A 517 -23.91 8.33 -21.46
N HIS A 518 -24.81 7.56 -20.84
CA HIS A 518 -26.26 7.83 -20.84
C HIS A 518 -26.73 8.57 -19.58
N ARG A 519 -25.81 8.97 -18.69
CA ARG A 519 -26.14 9.75 -17.50
C ARG A 519 -26.04 11.25 -17.78
N PRO A 520 -26.95 12.06 -17.23
CA PRO A 520 -26.74 13.50 -17.20
C PRO A 520 -25.42 13.78 -16.45
N VAL A 521 -24.57 14.56 -17.09
CA VAL A 521 -23.22 14.86 -16.63
C VAL A 521 -23.31 15.76 -15.39
N ASN A 522 -23.20 15.18 -14.19
CA ASN A 522 -23.11 15.96 -12.96
C ASN A 522 -21.76 16.69 -12.88
N LEU A 523 -21.76 17.94 -12.42
CA LEU A 523 -20.56 18.77 -12.26
C LEU A 523 -19.45 18.07 -11.45
N ILE A 524 -19.85 17.33 -10.42
CA ILE A 524 -18.95 16.53 -9.57
C ILE A 524 -18.30 15.39 -10.35
N GLY A 525 -19.04 14.75 -11.28
CA GLY A 525 -18.52 13.70 -12.14
C GLY A 525 -17.46 14.22 -13.11
N VAL A 526 -17.71 15.39 -13.72
CA VAL A 526 -16.72 16.08 -14.58
C VAL A 526 -15.48 16.46 -13.80
N PHE A 527 -15.66 17.03 -12.61
CA PHE A 527 -14.56 17.40 -11.72
C PHE A 527 -13.69 16.17 -11.38
N MET A 528 -14.30 15.06 -10.96
CA MET A 528 -13.58 13.82 -10.64
C MET A 528 -12.85 13.23 -11.86
N LEU A 529 -13.48 13.25 -13.04
CA LEU A 529 -12.86 12.81 -14.29
C LEU A 529 -11.67 13.71 -14.67
N SER A 530 -11.82 15.02 -14.49
CA SER A 530 -10.78 16.02 -14.77
C SER A 530 -9.58 15.87 -13.83
N VAL A 531 -9.83 15.64 -12.53
CA VAL A 531 -8.77 15.34 -11.54
C VAL A 531 -8.05 14.05 -11.89
N MET A 532 -8.78 13.00 -12.28
CA MET A 532 -8.19 11.73 -12.70
C MET A 532 -7.35 11.87 -13.97
N ALA A 533 -7.85 12.60 -14.98
CA ALA A 533 -7.13 12.87 -16.22
C ALA A 533 -5.88 13.71 -15.97
N ALA A 534 -6.00 14.82 -15.23
CA ALA A 534 -4.88 15.69 -14.86
C ALA A 534 -3.82 14.92 -14.06
N GLY A 535 -4.23 14.11 -13.08
CA GLY A 535 -3.34 13.25 -12.29
C GLY A 535 -2.61 12.22 -13.16
N THR A 536 -3.29 11.62 -14.14
CA THR A 536 -2.69 10.64 -15.06
C THR A 536 -1.73 11.31 -16.05
N ILE A 537 -2.06 12.49 -16.57
CA ILE A 537 -1.18 13.28 -17.45
C ILE A 537 0.08 13.72 -16.68
N LEU A 538 -0.09 14.29 -15.49
CA LEU A 538 1.04 14.70 -14.64
C LEU A 538 1.92 13.49 -14.25
N TYR A 539 1.30 12.33 -14.01
CA TYR A 539 2.00 11.07 -13.78
C TYR A 539 2.85 10.66 -14.98
N LEU A 540 2.33 10.76 -16.21
CA LEU A 540 3.02 10.42 -17.45
C LEU A 540 4.17 11.40 -17.75
N MET A 541 3.94 12.70 -17.55
CA MET A 541 4.97 13.74 -17.72
C MET A 541 6.12 13.60 -16.71
N ARG A 542 5.83 13.10 -15.49
CA ARG A 542 6.84 12.80 -14.47
C ARG A 542 7.40 11.37 -14.56
N SER A 543 6.82 10.47 -15.39
CA SER A 543 7.33 9.11 -15.60
C SER A 543 8.10 9.01 -16.91
N GLY A 544 9.39 9.35 -16.87
CA GLY A 544 10.28 9.22 -18.02
C GLY A 544 11.75 9.49 -17.64
N ASN A 545 12.66 9.15 -18.54
CA ASN A 545 14.10 9.43 -18.39
C ASN A 545 14.45 10.92 -18.58
N VAL A 546 13.52 11.73 -19.09
CA VAL A 546 13.67 13.18 -19.27
C VAL A 546 12.49 13.83 -18.56
N THR A 547 12.73 14.37 -17.36
CA THR A 547 11.68 15.06 -16.60
C THR A 547 11.67 16.52 -17.04
N PHE A 548 10.61 16.92 -17.76
CA PHE A 548 10.44 18.32 -18.19
C PHE A 548 10.15 19.28 -17.02
N LEU A 549 9.78 18.74 -15.86
CA LEU A 549 9.44 19.50 -14.65
C LEU A 549 10.52 19.31 -13.58
N LYS A 550 11.26 20.38 -13.26
CA LYS A 550 12.20 20.39 -12.13
C LYS A 550 11.44 20.22 -10.80
N PRO A 551 11.92 19.41 -9.85
CA PRO A 551 11.36 19.34 -8.50
C PRO A 551 11.41 20.71 -7.81
N GLY A 552 10.39 21.04 -7.02
CA GLY A 552 10.39 22.25 -6.19
C GLY A 552 11.34 22.10 -4.99
N ALA A 553 11.75 23.22 -4.38
CA ALA A 553 12.67 23.23 -3.23
C ALA A 553 12.15 22.42 -2.02
N ILE A 554 10.84 22.43 -1.77
CA ILE A 554 10.18 21.65 -0.70
C ILE A 554 10.25 20.15 -1.01
N GLU A 555 10.06 19.75 -2.27
CA GLU A 555 10.16 18.35 -2.71
C GLU A 555 11.60 17.83 -2.51
N ASP A 556 12.60 18.66 -2.82
CA ASP A 556 14.00 18.32 -2.60
C ASP A 556 14.36 18.22 -1.11
N MET A 557 13.86 19.13 -0.26
CA MET A 557 14.05 19.05 1.19
C MET A 557 13.43 17.77 1.77
N PHE A 558 12.19 17.46 1.38
CA PHE A 558 11.50 16.25 1.82
C PHE A 558 12.20 14.98 1.29
N ARG A 559 12.72 15.02 0.07
CA ARG A 559 13.55 13.95 -0.49
C ARG A 559 14.79 13.71 0.37
N THR A 560 15.52 14.76 0.71
CA THR A 560 16.74 14.64 1.55
C THR A 560 16.41 14.13 2.95
N PHE A 561 15.29 14.57 3.54
CA PHE A 561 14.81 14.04 4.83
C PHE A 561 14.54 12.53 4.77
N LEU A 562 13.84 12.07 3.73
CA LEU A 562 13.60 10.63 3.54
C LEU A 562 14.89 9.85 3.28
N GLU A 563 15.84 10.40 2.52
CA GLU A 563 17.14 9.77 2.25
C GLU A 563 18.01 9.64 3.50
N ASN A 564 17.96 10.62 4.42
CA ASN A 564 18.72 10.59 5.67
C ASN A 564 18.09 9.67 6.71
N THR A 565 16.76 9.58 6.73
CA THR A 565 16.02 8.77 7.70
C THR A 565 15.89 7.31 7.27
N LEU A 566 15.74 7.07 5.97
CA LEU A 566 15.51 5.75 5.39
C LEU A 566 16.69 5.37 4.49
N VAL A 567 17.28 4.20 4.73
CA VAL A 567 18.41 3.66 3.94
C VAL A 567 18.11 3.66 2.43
N ALA A 568 16.85 3.39 2.06
CA ALA A 568 16.38 3.47 0.68
C ALA A 568 15.07 4.26 0.60
N ARG A 569 15.10 5.39 -0.14
CA ARG A 569 13.95 6.26 -0.33
C ARG A 569 12.83 5.55 -1.12
N PRO A 570 11.60 5.47 -0.59
CA PRO A 570 10.48 4.89 -1.32
C PRO A 570 10.05 5.79 -2.49
N ARG A 571 9.37 5.22 -3.48
CA ARG A 571 8.79 6.02 -4.56
C ARG A 571 7.57 6.78 -4.03
N ASN A 572 7.53 8.10 -4.24
CA ASN A 572 6.41 8.97 -3.82
C ASN A 572 5.03 8.43 -4.25
N LYS A 573 4.96 7.78 -5.40
CA LYS A 573 3.73 7.24 -5.98
C LYS A 573 3.16 6.05 -5.19
N GLU A 574 4.00 5.28 -4.51
CA GLU A 574 3.58 4.12 -3.72
C GLU A 574 2.93 4.58 -2.41
N PHE A 575 3.63 5.39 -1.62
CA PHE A 575 3.18 5.75 -0.27
C PHE A 575 2.24 6.95 -0.19
N LEU A 576 2.24 7.88 -1.16
CA LEU A 576 1.32 9.04 -1.14
C LEU A 576 0.02 8.78 -1.90
N VAL A 577 0.05 7.90 -2.91
CA VAL A 577 -1.10 7.71 -3.81
C VAL A 577 -1.59 6.26 -3.80
N GLY A 578 -0.73 5.30 -4.16
CA GLY A 578 -1.12 3.90 -4.37
C GLY A 578 -1.75 3.23 -3.14
N TYR A 579 -0.99 3.12 -2.05
CA TYR A 579 -1.48 2.45 -0.83
C TYR A 579 -2.55 3.26 -0.07
N PRO A 580 -2.47 4.60 0.06
CA PRO A 580 -3.58 5.37 0.60
C PRO A 580 -4.89 5.19 -0.19
N ALA A 581 -4.83 5.14 -1.53
CA ALA A 581 -6.00 4.86 -2.35
C ALA A 581 -6.57 3.45 -2.12
N ALA A 582 -5.73 2.44 -1.88
CA ALA A 582 -6.17 1.09 -1.49
C ALA A 582 -6.96 1.10 -0.18
N LEU A 583 -6.50 1.83 0.84
CA LEU A 583 -7.21 1.92 2.13
C LEU A 583 -8.53 2.68 2.00
N MET A 584 -8.52 3.76 1.22
CA MET A 584 -9.74 4.50 0.88
C MET A 584 -10.73 3.64 0.08
N PHE A 585 -10.25 2.78 -0.82
CA PHE A 585 -11.08 1.82 -1.54
C PHE A 585 -11.82 0.90 -0.57
N ILE A 586 -11.13 0.29 0.41
CA ILE A 586 -11.76 -0.56 1.43
C ILE A 586 -12.78 0.24 2.25
N PHE A 587 -12.42 1.47 2.66
CA PHE A 587 -13.28 2.34 3.46
C PHE A 587 -14.60 2.68 2.77
N PHE A 588 -14.56 3.11 1.50
CA PHE A 588 -15.77 3.42 0.73
C PHE A 588 -16.53 2.15 0.30
N TYR A 589 -15.83 1.04 0.08
CA TYR A 589 -16.44 -0.25 -0.24
C TYR A 589 -17.31 -0.77 0.93
N LEU A 590 -16.77 -0.76 2.15
CA LEU A 590 -17.51 -1.18 3.36
C LEU A 590 -18.75 -0.31 3.63
N ARG A 591 -18.74 0.94 3.13
CA ARG A 591 -19.85 1.88 3.23
C ARG A 591 -20.81 1.85 2.05
N ARG A 592 -20.65 0.89 1.12
CA ARG A 592 -21.49 0.71 -0.08
C ARG A 592 -21.53 1.92 -1.02
N ASN A 593 -20.53 2.80 -0.98
CA ASN A 593 -20.40 3.91 -1.93
C ASN A 593 -19.58 3.47 -3.15
N PHE A 594 -20.25 2.79 -4.08
CA PHE A 594 -19.61 2.17 -5.25
C PHE A 594 -19.23 3.16 -6.35
N THR A 595 -19.74 4.39 -6.33
CA THR A 595 -19.53 5.37 -7.41
C THR A 595 -18.09 5.86 -7.52
N ILE A 596 -17.39 5.99 -6.40
CA ILE A 596 -16.02 6.55 -6.36
C ILE A 596 -14.95 5.42 -6.48
N LEU A 597 -15.34 4.16 -6.25
CA LEU A 597 -14.41 3.04 -6.24
C LEU A 597 -13.57 2.87 -7.53
N PRO A 598 -14.11 3.07 -8.75
CA PRO A 598 -13.30 2.98 -9.96
C PRO A 598 -12.14 3.97 -9.99
N VAL A 599 -12.32 5.17 -9.43
CA VAL A 599 -11.27 6.21 -9.35
C VAL A 599 -10.15 5.75 -8.40
N PHE A 600 -10.51 5.22 -7.24
CA PHE A 600 -9.51 4.67 -6.31
C PHE A 600 -8.83 3.42 -6.84
N ALA A 601 -9.50 2.60 -7.66
CA ALA A 601 -8.86 1.46 -8.32
C ALA A 601 -7.72 1.89 -9.26
N VAL A 602 -7.91 2.97 -10.03
CA VAL A 602 -6.87 3.53 -10.91
C VAL A 602 -5.69 4.07 -10.10
N PHE A 603 -5.95 4.87 -9.05
CA PHE A 603 -4.88 5.38 -8.20
C PHE A 603 -4.13 4.27 -7.45
N MET A 604 -4.86 3.26 -6.98
CA MET A 604 -4.28 2.05 -6.39
C MET A 604 -3.37 1.31 -7.38
N GLN A 605 -3.75 1.25 -8.67
CA GLN A 605 -2.95 0.66 -9.75
C GLN A 605 -1.65 1.42 -10.01
N MET A 606 -1.62 2.74 -9.85
CA MET A 606 -0.37 3.50 -9.97
C MET A 606 0.70 3.03 -8.98
N GLY A 607 0.30 2.59 -7.78
CA GLY A 607 1.21 2.00 -6.79
C GLY A 607 1.81 0.68 -7.26
N GLN A 608 0.98 -0.24 -7.79
CA GLN A 608 1.46 -1.56 -8.23
C GLN A 608 2.35 -1.49 -9.48
N VAL A 609 2.03 -0.59 -10.42
CA VAL A 609 2.90 -0.29 -11.55
C VAL A 609 4.26 0.24 -11.06
N SER A 610 4.28 1.05 -10.00
CA SER A 610 5.54 1.54 -9.41
C SER A 610 6.37 0.42 -8.77
N VAL A 611 5.73 -0.58 -8.14
CA VAL A 611 6.42 -1.76 -7.57
C VAL A 611 7.12 -2.55 -8.68
N VAL A 612 6.41 -2.88 -9.76
CA VAL A 612 7.01 -3.60 -10.90
C VAL A 612 8.09 -2.75 -11.58
N ASN A 613 7.83 -1.46 -11.80
CA ASN A 613 8.81 -0.55 -12.39
C ASN A 613 10.09 -0.40 -11.55
N SER A 614 9.98 -0.45 -10.22
CA SER A 614 11.16 -0.45 -9.33
C SER A 614 12.06 -1.66 -9.60
N MET A 615 11.49 -2.81 -9.99
CA MET A 615 12.23 -4.02 -10.39
C MET A 615 12.75 -3.95 -11.84
N CYS A 616 12.16 -3.11 -12.69
CA CYS A 616 12.63 -2.84 -14.05
C CYS A 616 13.85 -1.88 -14.10
N HIS A 617 14.22 -1.25 -12.98
CA HIS A 617 15.46 -0.48 -12.88
C HIS A 617 16.66 -1.41 -12.60
N PHE A 618 17.09 -2.15 -13.63
CA PHE A 618 18.08 -3.22 -13.51
C PHE A 618 19.46 -2.77 -12.99
N HIS A 619 19.81 -1.50 -13.15
CA HIS A 619 21.07 -0.93 -12.66
C HIS A 619 21.05 -0.57 -11.16
N THR A 620 19.88 -0.58 -10.51
CA THR A 620 19.78 -0.40 -9.06
C THR A 620 19.95 -1.76 -8.38
N PRO A 621 20.77 -1.86 -7.32
CA PRO A 621 20.93 -3.09 -6.55
C PRO A 621 19.59 -3.70 -6.10
N LEU A 622 19.47 -5.02 -6.21
CA LEU A 622 18.22 -5.74 -5.96
C LEU A 622 17.72 -5.54 -4.54
N GLN A 623 18.61 -5.61 -3.54
CA GLN A 623 18.27 -5.39 -2.13
C GLN A 623 17.72 -3.98 -1.89
N LEU A 624 18.31 -2.96 -2.51
CA LEU A 624 17.81 -1.59 -2.40
C LEU A 624 16.43 -1.46 -3.02
N SER A 625 16.19 -2.07 -4.18
CA SER A 625 14.86 -2.06 -4.82
C SER A 625 13.79 -2.73 -3.95
N LEU A 626 14.09 -3.87 -3.33
CA LEU A 626 13.19 -4.54 -2.38
C LEU A 626 12.93 -3.68 -1.13
N LEU A 627 13.97 -3.04 -0.58
CA LEU A 627 13.83 -2.16 0.57
C LEU A 627 12.99 -0.90 0.24
N ARG A 628 13.11 -0.35 -0.98
CA ARG A 628 12.25 0.75 -1.45
C ARG A 628 10.78 0.36 -1.49
N ILE A 629 10.47 -0.85 -2.00
CA ILE A 629 9.11 -1.39 -2.05
C ILE A 629 8.57 -1.59 -0.63
N PHE A 630 9.37 -2.17 0.26
CA PHE A 630 8.99 -2.34 1.66
C PHE A 630 8.72 -0.99 2.34
N ASN A 631 9.61 -0.01 2.16
CA ASN A 631 9.43 1.34 2.71
C ASN A 631 8.19 2.03 2.12
N GLY A 632 7.92 1.85 0.83
CA GLY A 632 6.73 2.37 0.17
C GLY A 632 5.45 1.79 0.77
N LEU A 633 5.47 0.49 1.09
CA LEU A 633 4.35 -0.23 1.67
C LEU A 633 3.97 0.28 3.06
N TRP A 634 4.87 0.20 4.04
CA TRP A 634 4.50 0.50 5.43
C TRP A 634 4.18 1.99 5.62
N LEU A 635 4.94 2.89 4.99
CA LEU A 635 4.63 4.33 5.00
C LEU A 635 3.29 4.60 4.33
N GLY A 636 3.02 3.92 3.21
CA GLY A 636 1.76 4.07 2.48
C GLY A 636 0.54 3.61 3.26
N VAL A 637 0.67 2.51 4.00
CA VAL A 637 -0.37 2.04 4.92
C VAL A 637 -0.54 3.02 6.08
N ALA A 638 0.54 3.53 6.66
CA ALA A 638 0.48 4.50 7.76
C ALA A 638 -0.21 5.82 7.34
N VAL A 639 0.19 6.38 6.19
CA VAL A 639 -0.45 7.58 5.61
C VAL A 639 -1.91 7.30 5.28
N GLY A 640 -2.21 6.16 4.66
CA GLY A 640 -3.58 5.76 4.34
C GLY A 640 -4.48 5.61 5.57
N LEU A 641 -3.98 5.04 6.67
CA LEU A 641 -4.70 4.94 7.93
C LEU A 641 -4.97 6.33 8.53
N GLY A 642 -3.99 7.25 8.45
CA GLY A 642 -4.17 8.64 8.86
C GLY A 642 -5.27 9.35 8.07
N VAL A 643 -5.30 9.18 6.74
CA VAL A 643 -6.35 9.74 5.88
C VAL A 643 -7.72 9.14 6.19
N VAL A 644 -7.81 7.81 6.35
CA VAL A 644 -9.07 7.14 6.73
C VAL A 644 -9.57 7.62 8.09
N PHE A 645 -8.68 7.79 9.06
CA PHE A 645 -9.00 8.33 10.38
C PHE A 645 -9.53 9.76 10.27
N LEU A 646 -8.84 10.65 9.55
CA LEU A 646 -9.26 12.02 9.34
C LEU A 646 -10.63 12.09 8.66
N LEU A 647 -10.86 11.29 7.61
CA LEU A 647 -12.16 11.23 6.92
C LEU A 647 -13.28 10.68 7.83
N ALA A 648 -12.97 9.71 8.69
CA ALA A 648 -13.93 9.21 9.67
C ALA A 648 -14.31 10.31 10.68
N VAL A 649 -13.32 11.06 11.20
CA VAL A 649 -13.54 12.18 12.12
C VAL A 649 -14.31 13.32 11.46
N LEU A 650 -13.89 13.79 10.28
CA LEU A 650 -14.58 14.84 9.53
C LEU A 650 -16.04 14.47 9.26
N ARG A 651 -16.31 13.21 8.89
CA ARG A 651 -17.67 12.74 8.68
C ARG A 651 -18.49 12.76 9.97
N LEU A 652 -17.93 12.30 11.09
CA LEU A 652 -18.60 12.37 12.39
C LEU A 652 -18.96 13.81 12.76
N LEU A 653 -18.04 14.77 12.51
CA LEU A 653 -18.26 16.20 12.73
C LEU A 653 -19.35 16.79 11.82
N VAL A 654 -19.42 16.36 10.56
CA VAL A 654 -20.51 16.79 9.65
C VAL A 654 -21.85 16.21 10.09
N MET A 655 -21.87 14.93 10.49
CA MET A 655 -23.10 14.25 10.92
C MET A 655 -23.65 14.79 12.24
N THR A 656 -22.80 15.30 13.14
CA THR A 656 -23.26 15.92 14.40
C THR A 656 -24.08 17.20 14.21
N GLY A 657 -23.98 17.87 13.05
CA GLY A 657 -24.74 19.07 12.72
C GLY A 657 -25.78 18.89 11.61
N SER A 658 -26.06 17.65 11.19
CA SER A 658 -27.03 17.34 10.14
C SER A 658 -28.45 17.22 10.69
N ASP A 659 -29.46 17.50 9.87
CA ASP A 659 -30.85 17.22 10.22
C ASP A 659 -31.05 15.74 10.52
N LYS A 660 -31.80 15.47 11.59
CA LYS A 660 -32.10 14.10 12.03
C LYS A 660 -33.00 13.42 11.01
N GLN A 661 -32.66 12.17 10.68
CA GLN A 661 -33.52 11.33 9.85
C GLN A 661 -34.71 10.84 10.69
N LYS A 662 -35.86 10.60 10.04
CA LYS A 662 -37.02 9.92 10.64
C LYS A 662 -36.71 8.44 10.89
N SER A 663 -35.82 8.20 11.85
CA SER A 663 -35.39 6.87 12.26
C SER A 663 -35.31 6.78 13.78
N VAL A 664 -35.67 5.59 14.27
CA VAL A 664 -35.59 5.22 15.68
C VAL A 664 -34.61 4.09 15.85
N MET A 665 -33.64 4.26 16.75
CA MET A 665 -32.69 3.22 17.08
C MET A 665 -33.13 2.45 18.33
N LEU A 666 -33.35 1.15 18.18
CA LEU A 666 -33.68 0.22 19.25
C LEU A 666 -32.41 -0.39 19.84
N ILE A 667 -32.21 -0.18 21.13
CA ILE A 667 -31.06 -0.68 21.88
C ILE A 667 -31.54 -1.69 22.92
N GLY A 668 -30.96 -2.89 22.90
CA GLY A 668 -31.27 -3.94 23.87
C GLY A 668 -30.40 -5.17 23.69
N TYR A 669 -30.69 -6.23 24.45
CA TYR A 669 -29.97 -7.50 24.38
C TYR A 669 -30.54 -8.43 23.29
N PHE A 670 -30.67 -7.90 22.07
CA PHE A 670 -31.34 -8.59 20.96
C PHE A 670 -30.39 -9.51 20.18
N GLY A 671 -30.90 -10.67 19.75
CA GLY A 671 -30.20 -11.68 18.97
C GLY A 671 -29.37 -12.66 19.79
N PHE A 672 -29.50 -12.66 21.11
CA PHE A 672 -28.79 -13.56 22.01
C PHE A 672 -29.63 -14.76 22.46
N GLY A 673 -30.84 -14.92 21.89
CA GLY A 673 -31.72 -16.06 22.15
C GLY A 673 -32.59 -15.92 23.40
N ASN A 674 -32.67 -14.75 24.02
CA ASN A 674 -33.60 -14.49 25.13
C ASN A 674 -34.98 -14.10 24.55
N LEU A 675 -35.90 -15.06 24.48
CA LEU A 675 -37.22 -14.86 23.89
C LEU A 675 -38.04 -13.73 24.54
N GLY A 676 -37.78 -13.41 25.82
CA GLY A 676 -38.42 -12.25 26.47
C GLY A 676 -38.00 -10.91 25.87
N ASP A 677 -36.69 -10.69 25.71
CA ASP A 677 -36.18 -9.46 25.09
C ASP A 677 -36.53 -9.40 23.60
N GLU A 678 -36.61 -10.55 22.93
CA GLU A 678 -37.10 -10.65 21.55
C GLU A 678 -38.55 -10.19 21.43
N LEU A 679 -39.43 -10.64 22.33
CA LEU A 679 -40.83 -10.23 22.38
C LEU A 679 -40.99 -8.71 22.54
N LEU A 680 -40.19 -8.09 23.42
CA LEU A 680 -40.28 -6.65 23.69
C LEU A 680 -40.01 -5.80 22.45
N TRP A 681 -38.90 -6.05 21.75
CA TRP A 681 -38.59 -5.24 20.57
C TRP A 681 -39.50 -5.56 19.40
N GLN A 682 -39.95 -6.81 19.24
CA GLN A 682 -40.88 -7.19 18.17
C GLN A 682 -42.24 -6.52 18.36
N THR A 683 -42.78 -6.55 19.58
CA THR A 683 -44.05 -5.92 19.94
C THR A 683 -43.96 -4.40 19.74
N PHE A 684 -42.90 -3.77 20.27
CA PHE A 684 -42.69 -2.34 20.11
C PHE A 684 -42.53 -1.96 18.64
N ALA A 685 -41.71 -2.69 17.87
CA ALA A 685 -41.45 -2.39 16.47
C ALA A 685 -42.70 -2.56 15.59
N ARG A 686 -43.50 -3.62 15.81
CA ARG A 686 -44.76 -3.85 15.09
C ARG A 686 -45.70 -2.66 15.31
N ARG A 687 -45.97 -2.32 16.57
CA ARG A 687 -46.85 -1.20 16.93
C ARG A 687 -46.33 0.14 16.42
N PHE A 688 -45.02 0.37 16.51
CA PHE A 688 -44.38 1.59 16.02
C PHE A 688 -44.49 1.76 14.52
N LEU A 689 -44.34 0.70 13.74
CA LEU A 689 -44.43 0.77 12.28
C LEU A 689 -45.87 0.93 11.77
N GLU A 690 -46.87 0.48 12.53
CA GLU A 690 -48.30 0.75 12.28
C GLU A 690 -48.62 2.24 12.41
N ASP A 691 -48.13 2.86 13.49
CA ASP A 691 -48.40 4.26 13.80
C ASP A 691 -47.53 5.25 13.00
N PHE A 692 -46.30 4.85 12.65
CA PHE A 692 -45.31 5.67 11.98
C PHE A 692 -44.82 5.02 10.68
N SER A 693 -45.64 5.13 9.62
CA SER A 693 -45.36 4.54 8.30
C SER A 693 -44.15 5.14 7.56
N GLU A 694 -43.72 6.34 7.94
CA GLU A 694 -42.55 7.02 7.35
C GLU A 694 -41.23 6.69 8.05
N TYR A 695 -41.27 6.08 9.24
CA TYR A 695 -40.08 5.84 10.04
C TYR A 695 -39.36 4.56 9.64
N ARG A 696 -38.03 4.59 9.81
CA ARG A 696 -37.14 3.42 9.72
C ARG A 696 -36.68 3.00 11.12
N ILE A 697 -36.68 1.70 11.39
CA ILE A 697 -36.18 1.16 12.66
C ILE A 697 -34.75 0.64 12.48
N VAL A 698 -33.85 1.08 13.35
CA VAL A 698 -32.45 0.61 13.42
C VAL A 698 -32.28 -0.26 14.66
N LEU A 699 -32.10 -1.57 14.47
CA LEU A 699 -32.01 -2.55 15.55
C LEU A 699 -30.55 -2.88 15.86
N LEU A 700 -30.13 -2.63 17.10
CA LEU A 700 -28.83 -3.09 17.61
C LEU A 700 -28.91 -4.59 17.94
N HIS A 701 -28.46 -5.45 17.03
CA HIS A 701 -28.67 -6.91 17.09
C HIS A 701 -27.37 -7.72 16.95
N SER A 702 -27.34 -8.95 17.46
CA SER A 702 -26.17 -9.84 17.34
C SER A 702 -25.90 -10.32 15.90
N GLY A 703 -26.95 -10.40 15.07
CA GLY A 703 -26.91 -10.80 13.67
C GLY A 703 -27.18 -12.29 13.38
N LYS A 704 -27.66 -13.08 14.35
CA LYS A 704 -27.95 -14.52 14.17
C LYS A 704 -29.32 -14.85 13.56
N SER A 705 -30.28 -13.94 13.66
CA SER A 705 -31.64 -14.03 13.10
C SER A 705 -31.96 -12.70 12.42
N ILE A 706 -32.62 -12.77 11.26
CA ILE A 706 -33.00 -11.59 10.45
C ILE A 706 -34.52 -11.45 10.58
N PRO A 707 -35.05 -10.27 10.94
CA PRO A 707 -36.49 -10.01 10.89
C PRO A 707 -37.02 -10.21 9.45
N PRO A 708 -38.24 -10.73 9.26
CA PRO A 708 -38.76 -11.08 7.94
C PRO A 708 -38.86 -9.91 6.94
N ASP A 709 -38.83 -8.66 7.41
CA ASP A 709 -39.09 -7.48 6.59
C ASP A 709 -37.85 -6.57 6.41
N ALA A 710 -37.01 -6.91 5.44
CA ALA A 710 -35.70 -6.27 5.22
C ALA A 710 -35.77 -4.79 4.74
N ALA A 711 -36.95 -4.29 4.33
CA ALA A 711 -37.08 -2.95 3.76
C ALA A 711 -37.15 -1.84 4.83
N ARG A 712 -37.79 -2.12 5.98
CA ARG A 712 -38.02 -1.11 7.05
C ARG A 712 -37.14 -1.30 8.29
N PHE A 713 -36.45 -2.45 8.38
CA PHE A 713 -35.50 -2.76 9.46
C PHE A 713 -34.04 -2.65 8.99
N SER A 714 -33.22 -1.94 9.77
CA SER A 714 -31.77 -1.89 9.61
C SER A 714 -31.10 -2.60 10.78
N ILE A 715 -30.35 -3.66 10.53
CA ILE A 715 -29.58 -4.32 11.59
C ILE A 715 -28.19 -3.69 11.69
N VAL A 716 -27.85 -3.18 12.87
CA VAL A 716 -26.51 -2.71 13.21
C VAL A 716 -25.91 -3.65 14.23
N ARG A 717 -24.71 -4.15 13.96
CA ARG A 717 -24.03 -5.02 14.92
C ARG A 717 -23.42 -4.22 16.04
N ARG A 718 -23.58 -4.75 17.25
CA ARG A 718 -22.96 -4.21 18.49
C ARG A 718 -21.44 -3.99 18.39
N ARG A 719 -20.73 -4.77 17.59
CA ARG A 719 -19.26 -4.66 17.43
C ARG A 719 -18.83 -3.59 16.40
N SER A 720 -19.75 -3.08 15.59
CA SER A 720 -19.46 -2.10 14.55
C SER A 720 -19.52 -0.67 15.11
N LEU A 721 -18.56 -0.29 15.96
CA LEU A 721 -18.58 0.98 16.71
C LEU A 721 -18.84 2.21 15.83
N LEU A 722 -18.18 2.33 14.68
CA LEU A 722 -18.40 3.44 13.74
C LEU A 722 -19.82 3.47 13.18
N GLN A 723 -20.40 2.32 12.85
CA GLN A 723 -21.77 2.24 12.35
C GLN A 723 -22.79 2.56 13.44
N VAL A 724 -22.55 2.08 14.66
CA VAL A 724 -23.36 2.43 15.84
C VAL A 724 -23.36 3.93 16.06
N LEU A 725 -22.18 4.57 16.04
CA LEU A 725 -22.06 6.02 16.19
C LEU A 725 -22.75 6.78 15.06
N GLU A 726 -22.55 6.38 13.79
CA GLU A 726 -23.20 7.03 12.64
C GLU A 726 -24.73 7.01 12.73
N GLU A 727 -25.31 5.88 13.14
CA GLU A 727 -26.76 5.71 13.28
C GLU A 727 -27.30 6.47 14.50
N ILE A 728 -26.55 6.50 15.62
CA ILE A 728 -26.90 7.33 16.78
C ILE A 728 -26.85 8.83 16.46
N LEU A 729 -25.86 9.26 15.68
CA LEU A 729 -25.70 10.67 15.31
C LEU A 729 -26.78 11.14 14.33
N THR A 730 -27.43 10.24 13.59
CA THR A 730 -28.44 10.58 12.58
C THR A 730 -29.87 10.28 12.99
N CYS A 731 -30.08 9.40 13.97
CA CYS A 731 -31.43 9.07 14.42
C CYS A 731 -32.09 10.22 15.18
N GLN A 732 -33.40 10.31 15.04
CA GLN A 732 -34.22 11.29 15.77
C GLN A 732 -34.43 10.84 17.22
N ALA A 733 -34.57 9.54 17.45
CA ALA A 733 -34.76 9.00 18.79
C ALA A 733 -34.04 7.66 19.01
N VAL A 734 -33.63 7.44 20.26
CA VAL A 734 -33.10 6.19 20.77
C VAL A 734 -34.09 5.64 21.79
N VAL A 735 -34.53 4.41 21.57
CA VAL A 735 -35.51 3.73 22.43
C VAL A 735 -34.90 2.46 23.01
N ILE A 736 -35.06 2.26 24.31
CA ILE A 736 -34.82 0.98 24.98
C ILE A 736 -36.21 0.40 25.31
N PRO A 737 -36.75 -0.56 24.54
CA PRO A 737 -38.10 -1.06 24.77
C PRO A 737 -38.10 -1.97 26.00
N GLY A 738 -38.54 -1.43 27.14
CA GLY A 738 -38.74 -2.17 28.38
C GLY A 738 -37.52 -2.96 28.88
N GLY A 739 -37.80 -3.98 29.69
CA GLY A 739 -36.81 -4.95 30.15
C GLY A 739 -35.96 -4.48 31.33
N GLY A 740 -34.99 -5.30 31.72
CA GLY A 740 -34.09 -5.07 32.87
C GLY A 740 -32.66 -4.76 32.45
N LEU A 741 -32.47 -3.94 31.42
CA LEU A 741 -31.16 -3.68 30.84
C LEU A 741 -30.26 -2.79 31.72
N LEU A 742 -30.88 -1.84 32.42
CA LEU A 742 -30.23 -0.86 33.28
C LEU A 742 -30.05 -1.42 34.70
N GLN A 743 -29.09 -2.34 34.85
CA GLN A 743 -28.71 -2.95 36.12
C GLN A 743 -27.20 -3.25 36.18
N SER A 744 -26.65 -3.52 37.36
CA SER A 744 -25.22 -3.90 37.52
C SER A 744 -25.00 -5.24 38.23
N SER A 745 -26.07 -6.01 38.46
CA SER A 745 -26.02 -7.37 39.01
C SER A 745 -25.24 -8.34 38.11
N THR A 746 -25.51 -8.31 36.80
CA THR A 746 -24.89 -9.19 35.80
C THR A 746 -23.52 -8.70 35.36
N SER A 747 -23.37 -7.42 35.02
CA SER A 747 -22.09 -6.82 34.64
C SER A 747 -22.09 -5.30 34.65
N LEU A 748 -21.16 -4.69 35.39
CA LEU A 748 -20.92 -3.23 35.38
C LEU A 748 -20.50 -2.74 33.98
N ARG A 749 -19.74 -3.55 33.22
CA ARG A 749 -19.30 -3.20 31.86
C ARG A 749 -20.48 -3.08 30.90
N SER A 750 -21.54 -3.88 31.11
CA SER A 750 -22.77 -3.80 30.30
C SER A 750 -23.50 -2.48 30.54
N LEU A 751 -23.62 -2.06 31.80
CA LEU A 751 -24.23 -0.78 32.16
C LEU A 751 -23.46 0.41 31.55
N VAL A 752 -22.13 0.43 31.68
CA VAL A 752 -21.27 1.46 31.08
C VAL A 752 -21.44 1.53 29.57
N TYR A 753 -21.53 0.38 28.89
CA TYR A 753 -21.74 0.34 27.45
C TYR A 753 -23.05 1.03 27.04
N TYR A 754 -24.18 0.69 27.67
CA TYR A 754 -25.48 1.28 27.30
C TYR A 754 -25.57 2.75 27.70
N LEU A 755 -25.02 3.15 28.85
CA LEU A 755 -24.93 4.55 29.25
C LEU A 755 -24.12 5.40 28.26
N THR A 756 -23.03 4.84 27.72
CA THR A 756 -22.22 5.52 26.68
C THR A 756 -23.07 5.81 25.46
N LEU A 757 -23.87 4.84 24.99
CA LEU A 757 -24.73 5.03 23.82
C LEU A 757 -25.81 6.09 24.08
N LEU A 758 -26.46 6.05 25.25
CA LEU A 758 -27.49 7.03 25.62
C LEU A 758 -26.92 8.45 25.73
N THR A 759 -25.74 8.59 26.33
CA THR A 759 -25.06 9.88 26.46
C THR A 759 -24.72 10.45 25.08
N ILE A 760 -24.18 9.64 24.18
CA ILE A 760 -23.85 10.07 22.82
C ILE A 760 -25.12 10.44 22.05
N ALA A 761 -26.19 9.66 22.18
CA ALA A 761 -27.48 9.96 21.55
C ALA A 761 -28.03 11.31 22.00
N ARG A 762 -28.03 11.56 23.31
CA ARG A 762 -28.50 12.82 23.91
C ARG A 762 -27.64 14.01 23.49
N LEU A 763 -26.31 13.88 23.54
CA LEU A 763 -25.38 14.93 23.09
C LEU A 763 -25.51 15.21 21.59
N ALA A 764 -25.89 14.21 20.81
CA ALA A 764 -26.19 14.36 19.39
C ALA A 764 -27.57 14.98 19.13
N GLY A 765 -28.39 15.27 20.15
CA GLY A 765 -29.73 15.81 20.01
C GLY A 765 -30.81 14.77 19.67
N ALA A 766 -30.51 13.47 19.77
CA ALA A 766 -31.53 12.43 19.67
C ALA A 766 -32.33 12.34 20.98
N ARG A 767 -33.65 12.16 20.88
CA ARG A 767 -34.51 11.97 22.05
C ARG A 767 -34.32 10.58 22.64
N VAL A 768 -33.95 10.51 23.92
CA VAL A 768 -33.82 9.24 24.65
C VAL A 768 -35.16 8.88 25.28
N ILE A 769 -35.72 7.73 24.93
CA ILE A 769 -37.04 7.26 25.36
C ILE A 769 -36.89 5.90 26.02
N LEU A 770 -37.32 5.79 27.27
CA LEU A 770 -37.15 4.64 28.14
C LEU A 770 -38.50 4.13 28.65
N PRO A 771 -39.35 3.52 27.78
CA PRO A 771 -40.64 3.00 28.20
C PRO A 771 -40.50 1.71 29.04
N ALA A 772 -41.37 1.55 30.02
CA ALA A 772 -41.56 0.38 30.89
C ALA A 772 -40.25 -0.26 31.41
N GLN A 773 -39.30 0.56 31.89
CA GLN A 773 -38.01 0.06 32.36
C GLN A 773 -38.13 -0.65 33.71
N GLY A 774 -37.36 -1.72 33.86
CA GLY A 774 -37.00 -2.30 35.14
C GLY A 774 -35.63 -1.80 35.59
N LEU A 775 -35.56 -1.23 36.80
CA LEU A 775 -34.33 -0.67 37.34
C LEU A 775 -33.76 -1.53 38.47
N GLY A 776 -32.45 -1.80 38.39
CA GLY A 776 -31.72 -2.50 39.43
C GLY A 776 -31.80 -4.03 39.35
N PRO A 777 -31.17 -4.73 40.31
CA PRO A 777 -30.41 -4.17 41.44
C PRO A 777 -29.04 -3.60 41.01
N PHE A 778 -28.55 -2.61 41.77
CA PHE A 778 -27.26 -1.95 41.54
C PHE A 778 -26.25 -2.29 42.63
N LYS A 779 -24.99 -2.55 42.25
CA LYS A 779 -23.87 -2.67 43.19
C LYS A 779 -23.61 -1.30 43.81
N LYS A 780 -23.59 -1.25 45.14
CA LYS A 780 -23.28 -0.04 45.92
C LYS A 780 -21.80 0.02 46.33
N ASP A 781 -21.08 -1.10 46.24
CA ASP A 781 -19.70 -1.20 46.70
C ASP A 781 -18.67 -0.77 45.64
N GLY A 782 -17.84 0.22 46.00
CA GLY A 782 -16.69 0.68 45.21
C GLY A 782 -16.87 2.03 44.51
N ARG A 783 -15.78 2.82 44.44
CA ARG A 783 -15.77 4.17 43.84
C ARG A 783 -16.25 4.21 42.39
N LEU A 784 -15.92 3.18 41.60
CA LEU A 784 -16.37 3.02 40.21
C LEU A 784 -17.88 2.80 40.10
N ALA A 785 -18.47 1.96 40.96
CA ALA A 785 -19.91 1.71 40.97
C ALA A 785 -20.68 2.98 41.34
N GLY A 786 -20.22 3.72 42.35
CA GLY A 786 -20.81 5.02 42.71
C GLY A 786 -20.72 6.07 41.59
N ALA A 787 -19.62 6.12 40.83
CA ALA A 787 -19.50 7.01 39.68
C ALA A 787 -20.48 6.64 38.54
N VAL A 788 -20.59 5.34 38.22
CA VAL A 788 -21.53 4.84 37.20
C VAL A 788 -22.98 5.07 37.62
N ASN A 789 -23.34 4.87 38.89
CA ASN A 789 -24.69 5.13 39.39
C ASN A 789 -25.06 6.63 39.33
N ARG A 790 -24.11 7.54 39.62
CA ARG A 790 -24.32 8.98 39.43
C ARG A 790 -24.49 9.37 37.96
N TRP A 791 -23.74 8.73 37.06
CA TRP A 791 -23.91 8.93 35.62
C TRP A 791 -25.27 8.43 35.15
N LEU A 792 -25.70 7.24 35.58
CA LEU A 792 -27.05 6.73 35.34
C LEU A 792 -28.11 7.71 35.84
N ALA A 793 -28.00 8.20 37.08
CA ALA A 793 -28.93 9.20 37.63
C ALA A 793 -29.04 10.45 36.74
N SER A 794 -27.91 10.95 36.23
CA SER A 794 -27.88 12.09 35.32
C SER A 794 -28.57 11.78 33.98
N GLU A 795 -28.32 10.61 33.40
CA GLU A 795 -28.95 10.22 32.13
C GLU A 795 -30.46 9.99 32.29
N LEU A 796 -30.92 9.41 33.41
CA LEU A 796 -32.34 9.21 33.68
C LEU A 796 -33.07 10.55 33.87
N LYS A 797 -32.44 11.54 34.53
CA LYS A 797 -33.00 12.90 34.69
C LYS A 797 -33.14 13.65 33.36
N GLN A 798 -32.25 13.37 32.42
CA GLN A 798 -32.18 14.07 31.13
C GLN A 798 -32.84 13.26 29.99
N ALA A 799 -33.39 12.08 30.28
CA ALA A 799 -34.14 11.30 29.31
C ALA A 799 -35.39 12.08 28.88
N GLY A 800 -35.69 12.05 27.58
CA GLY A 800 -36.89 12.70 27.04
C GLY A 800 -38.18 12.04 27.52
N TYR A 801 -38.14 10.74 27.81
CA TYR A 801 -39.25 10.00 28.42
C TYR A 801 -38.73 8.85 29.27
N ILE A 802 -39.35 8.63 30.43
CA ILE A 802 -39.10 7.47 31.28
C ILE A 802 -40.40 6.99 31.92
N SER A 803 -40.67 5.70 31.82
CA SER A 803 -41.72 5.00 32.57
C SER A 803 -41.17 3.69 33.12
N LEU A 804 -41.80 3.20 34.18
CA LEU A 804 -41.29 2.07 34.97
C LEU A 804 -42.35 0.98 35.01
N ARG A 805 -41.93 -0.28 34.91
CA ARG A 805 -42.88 -1.41 34.83
C ARG A 805 -43.43 -1.88 36.18
N ASP A 806 -42.78 -1.48 37.28
CA ASP A 806 -43.08 -1.94 38.63
C ASP A 806 -42.77 -0.87 39.68
N VAL A 807 -43.40 -0.98 40.85
CA VAL A 807 -43.32 0.02 41.94
C VAL A 807 -41.92 0.00 42.57
N GLU A 808 -41.28 -1.16 42.61
CA GLU A 808 -39.92 -1.33 43.12
C GLU A 808 -38.90 -0.58 42.26
N SER A 809 -39.04 -0.63 40.94
CA SER A 809 -38.24 0.16 40.02
C SER A 809 -38.48 1.67 40.22
N ALA A 810 -39.70 2.07 40.61
CA ALA A 810 -40.01 3.46 40.97
C ALA A 810 -39.31 3.90 42.25
N ALA A 811 -39.30 3.07 43.28
CA ALA A 811 -38.54 3.32 44.49
C ALA A 811 -37.03 3.43 44.21
N VAL A 812 -36.50 2.58 43.32
CA VAL A 812 -35.08 2.64 42.92
C VAL A 812 -34.75 3.91 42.11
N LEU A 813 -35.67 4.37 41.26
CA LEU A 813 -35.51 5.63 40.54
C LEU A 813 -35.50 6.83 41.50
N GLU A 814 -36.39 6.83 42.50
CA GLU A 814 -36.42 7.82 43.56
C GLU A 814 -35.11 7.82 44.36
N GLU A 815 -34.58 6.65 44.72
CA GLU A 815 -33.32 6.54 45.46
C GLU A 815 -32.12 7.09 44.66
N ILE A 816 -32.01 6.75 43.38
CA ILE A 816 -30.80 7.06 42.57
C ILE A 816 -30.89 8.43 41.92
N ALA A 817 -32.06 8.79 41.39
CA ALA A 817 -32.27 10.01 40.63
C ALA A 817 -33.11 11.06 41.38
N GLY A 818 -33.79 10.73 42.48
CA GLY A 818 -34.66 11.68 43.19
C GLY A 818 -35.88 12.12 42.35
N ILE A 819 -36.41 11.22 41.52
CA ILE A 819 -37.61 11.46 40.70
C ILE A 819 -38.79 10.73 41.33
N ASN A 820 -39.70 11.49 41.96
CA ASN A 820 -40.76 10.91 42.81
C ASN A 820 -42.08 10.64 42.06
N ASN A 821 -42.27 11.21 40.86
CA ASN A 821 -43.52 11.14 40.08
C ASN A 821 -43.35 10.38 38.74
N ALA A 822 -42.48 9.38 38.69
CA ALA A 822 -42.33 8.57 37.47
C ALA A 822 -43.61 7.75 37.21
N THR A 823 -43.97 7.62 35.93
CA THR A 823 -45.16 6.85 35.55
C THR A 823 -44.87 5.36 35.72
N VAL A 824 -45.64 4.71 36.59
CA VAL A 824 -45.66 3.24 36.70
C VAL A 824 -46.69 2.69 35.71
N THR A 825 -46.25 1.78 34.85
CA THR A 825 -47.04 1.14 33.78
C THR A 825 -46.87 -0.38 33.82
N ALA A 826 -47.52 -1.10 32.92
CA ALA A 826 -47.28 -2.51 32.69
C ALA A 826 -46.12 -2.75 31.70
N ASP A 827 -45.63 -3.98 31.67
CA ASP A 827 -44.60 -4.40 30.70
C ASP A 827 -45.12 -4.27 29.25
N LEU A 828 -44.26 -3.85 28.31
CA LEU A 828 -44.65 -3.64 26.91
C LEU A 828 -45.10 -4.93 26.22
N ALA A 829 -44.74 -6.10 26.75
CA ALA A 829 -45.25 -7.38 26.25
C ALA A 829 -46.80 -7.45 26.27
N PHE A 830 -47.49 -6.67 27.12
CA PHE A 830 -48.96 -6.61 27.14
C PHE A 830 -49.59 -5.93 25.92
N LEU A 831 -48.81 -5.26 25.08
CA LEU A 831 -49.27 -4.72 23.80
C LEU A 831 -49.39 -5.79 22.71
N SER A 832 -48.84 -6.99 22.95
CA SER A 832 -48.93 -8.13 22.05
C SER A 832 -50.38 -8.54 21.78
N ASP A 833 -50.66 -8.98 20.56
CA ASP A 833 -51.93 -9.60 20.13
C ASP A 833 -51.92 -11.11 20.33
N ALA A 834 -51.24 -11.60 21.38
CA ALA A 834 -51.15 -13.01 21.71
C ALA A 834 -52.54 -13.68 21.60
N PRO A 835 -52.63 -14.84 20.92
CA PRO A 835 -53.92 -15.43 20.58
C PRO A 835 -54.72 -15.72 21.84
N LEU A 836 -55.87 -15.05 21.99
CA LEU A 836 -56.87 -15.41 22.98
C LEU A 836 -57.28 -16.86 22.71
N ARG A 837 -57.05 -17.73 23.70
CA ARG A 837 -57.35 -19.15 23.59
C ARG A 837 -58.82 -19.32 23.21
N ALA A 838 -59.09 -19.89 22.03
CA ALA A 838 -60.42 -20.41 21.72
C ALA A 838 -60.73 -21.48 22.77
N LYS A 839 -61.92 -21.43 23.40
CA LYS A 839 -62.36 -22.42 24.40
C LYS A 839 -62.10 -23.84 23.88
N VAL A 840 -61.02 -24.46 24.36
CA VAL A 840 -60.69 -25.84 24.00
C VAL A 840 -61.77 -26.72 24.62
N ALA A 841 -62.50 -27.46 23.77
CA ALA A 841 -63.46 -28.45 24.20
C ALA A 841 -62.74 -29.47 25.11
N LYS A 842 -63.42 -29.97 26.16
CA LYS A 842 -62.90 -31.01 27.06
C LYS A 842 -62.29 -32.15 26.23
N SER A 843 -60.96 -32.26 26.20
CA SER A 843 -60.28 -33.45 25.70
C SER A 843 -60.12 -34.45 26.84
N LEU A 844 -60.05 -35.74 26.48
CA LEU A 844 -59.73 -36.86 27.38
C LEU A 844 -58.23 -36.93 27.73
N GLU A 845 -57.43 -35.94 27.33
CA GLU A 845 -55.98 -35.91 27.55
C GLU A 845 -55.63 -35.35 28.94
N LEU A 846 -54.49 -35.78 29.49
CA LEU A 846 -53.96 -35.22 30.72
C LEU A 846 -53.66 -33.71 30.56
N PRO A 847 -53.86 -32.89 31.61
CA PRO A 847 -53.58 -31.47 31.54
C PRO A 847 -52.09 -31.21 31.30
N LYS A 848 -51.78 -30.40 30.30
CA LYS A 848 -50.39 -30.09 29.90
C LYS A 848 -49.79 -28.99 30.76
N VAL A 849 -48.79 -29.31 31.57
CA VAL A 849 -48.09 -28.39 32.47
C VAL A 849 -46.75 -27.99 31.86
N TYR A 850 -46.62 -26.72 31.49
CA TYR A 850 -45.40 -26.18 30.91
C TYR A 850 -44.43 -25.71 32.00
N ALA A 851 -43.20 -26.20 31.97
CA ALA A 851 -42.17 -25.82 32.94
C ALA A 851 -41.04 -25.03 32.27
N ILE A 852 -40.89 -23.76 32.67
CA ILE A 852 -39.89 -22.81 32.15
C ILE A 852 -38.96 -22.41 33.30
N LEU A 853 -37.90 -23.20 33.48
CA LEU A 853 -36.92 -23.00 34.54
C LEU A 853 -35.63 -22.38 33.99
N ARG A 854 -34.91 -21.64 34.85
CA ARG A 854 -33.64 -21.00 34.48
C ARG A 854 -32.49 -21.90 34.89
N GLY A 855 -31.72 -22.41 33.92
CA GLY A 855 -30.68 -23.42 34.18
C GLY A 855 -29.49 -22.99 35.03
N THR A 856 -29.30 -21.69 35.28
CA THR A 856 -28.23 -21.13 36.14
C THR A 856 -28.72 -20.65 37.51
N ALA A 857 -30.02 -20.74 37.78
CA ALA A 857 -30.59 -20.22 39.03
C ALA A 857 -30.39 -21.22 40.18
N PRO A 858 -30.03 -20.74 41.39
CA PRO A 858 -29.95 -21.61 42.58
C PRO A 858 -31.28 -22.33 42.83
N GLY A 859 -31.22 -23.64 43.07
CA GLY A 859 -32.40 -24.48 43.31
C GLY A 859 -33.12 -24.99 42.05
N ALA A 860 -32.73 -24.55 40.85
CA ALA A 860 -33.39 -24.98 39.60
C ALA A 860 -33.21 -26.48 39.33
N ASP A 861 -32.04 -27.06 39.61
CA ASP A 861 -31.79 -28.50 39.41
C ASP A 861 -32.70 -29.36 40.30
N ARG A 862 -32.84 -28.98 41.59
CA ARG A 862 -33.77 -29.64 42.53
C ARG A 862 -35.20 -29.63 41.99
N LEU A 863 -35.68 -28.44 41.60
CA LEU A 863 -37.04 -28.25 41.10
C LEU A 863 -37.31 -29.00 39.79
N ALA A 864 -36.31 -29.07 38.89
CA ALA A 864 -36.44 -29.84 37.66
C ALA A 864 -36.59 -31.33 37.98
N THR A 865 -35.73 -31.89 38.84
CA THR A 865 -35.84 -33.30 39.28
C THR A 865 -37.16 -33.57 40.00
N GLU A 866 -37.62 -32.67 40.87
CA GLU A 866 -38.90 -32.79 41.56
C GLU A 866 -40.08 -32.82 40.57
N LEU A 867 -40.09 -31.97 39.54
CA LEU A 867 -41.13 -31.97 38.51
C LEU A 867 -41.11 -33.24 37.66
N VAL A 868 -39.93 -33.77 37.33
CA VAL A 868 -39.79 -35.04 36.60
C VAL A 868 -40.33 -36.20 37.45
N ASN A 869 -39.91 -36.29 38.72
CA ASN A 869 -40.41 -37.30 39.64
C ASN A 869 -41.94 -37.21 39.82
N MET A 870 -42.49 -36.00 39.90
CA MET A 870 -43.94 -35.80 40.01
C MET A 870 -44.70 -36.26 38.77
N HIS A 871 -44.12 -36.04 37.58
CA HIS A 871 -44.70 -36.50 36.32
C HIS A 871 -44.75 -38.03 36.24
N GLU A 872 -43.71 -38.71 36.74
CA GLU A 872 -43.65 -40.19 36.78
C GLU A 872 -44.53 -40.79 37.89
N GLU A 873 -44.70 -40.11 39.03
CA GLU A 873 -45.39 -40.65 40.21
C GLU A 873 -46.92 -40.44 40.19
N PHE A 874 -47.41 -39.29 39.73
CA PHE A 874 -48.80 -38.89 39.98
C PHE A 874 -49.75 -39.04 38.78
N GLU A 875 -49.27 -39.33 37.56
CA GLU A 875 -50.04 -39.49 36.29
C GLU A 875 -51.20 -38.49 36.09
N ASN A 876 -51.17 -37.33 36.74
CA ASN A 876 -52.26 -36.37 36.81
C ASN A 876 -52.05 -35.17 35.87
N PHE A 877 -50.86 -35.03 35.29
CA PHE A 877 -50.52 -34.04 34.28
C PHE A 877 -49.39 -34.52 33.37
N GLU A 878 -49.33 -33.96 32.15
CA GLU A 878 -48.23 -34.15 31.21
C GLU A 878 -47.22 -33.01 31.38
N LEU A 879 -45.99 -33.31 31.80
CA LEU A 879 -44.92 -32.31 31.94
C LEU A 879 -44.35 -31.94 30.58
N ARG A 880 -44.28 -30.64 30.29
CA ARG A 880 -43.70 -30.10 29.04
C ARG A 880 -42.64 -29.05 29.34
N PRO A 881 -41.36 -29.45 29.39
CA PRO A 881 -40.26 -28.50 29.48
C PRO A 881 -40.22 -27.53 28.30
N ALA A 882 -40.08 -26.24 28.56
CA ALA A 882 -39.94 -25.20 27.54
C ALA A 882 -38.77 -24.26 27.85
N ALA A 883 -38.04 -23.86 26.81
CA ALA A 883 -36.86 -23.00 26.94
C ALA A 883 -37.13 -21.60 26.38
N LEU A 884 -37.05 -20.57 27.22
CA LEU A 884 -37.04 -19.16 26.77
C LEU A 884 -35.64 -18.68 26.38
N GLN A 885 -34.61 -19.42 26.75
CA GLN A 885 -33.23 -19.17 26.35
C GLN A 885 -32.52 -20.48 25.96
N PRO A 886 -32.60 -20.87 24.67
CA PRO A 886 -31.97 -22.10 24.18
C PRO A 886 -30.45 -22.09 24.40
N GLY A 887 -29.90 -23.22 24.87
CA GLY A 887 -28.50 -23.40 25.25
C GLY A 887 -28.18 -23.14 26.74
N GLU A 888 -29.09 -22.50 27.47
CA GLU A 888 -29.05 -22.32 28.93
C GLU A 888 -30.14 -23.13 29.64
N ASP A 889 -31.41 -22.94 29.25
CA ASP A 889 -32.56 -23.53 29.94
C ASP A 889 -32.73 -25.02 29.63
N ASP A 890 -32.35 -25.47 28.43
CA ASP A 890 -32.41 -26.86 27.96
C ASP A 890 -31.42 -27.78 28.69
N LYS A 891 -30.22 -27.26 29.00
CA LYS A 891 -29.19 -28.01 29.73
C LYS A 891 -29.64 -28.42 31.13
N LEU A 892 -30.58 -27.70 31.73
CA LEU A 892 -31.14 -28.05 33.03
C LEU A 892 -31.89 -29.38 32.96
N TRP A 893 -32.77 -29.52 31.97
CA TRP A 893 -33.59 -30.72 31.78
C TRP A 893 -32.75 -31.95 31.44
N GLN A 894 -31.64 -31.76 30.71
CA GLN A 894 -30.65 -32.83 30.49
C GLN A 894 -29.97 -33.30 31.79
N ARG A 895 -29.72 -32.39 32.74
CA ARG A 895 -29.14 -32.75 34.05
C ARG A 895 -30.15 -33.40 35.01
N ALA A 896 -31.44 -33.15 34.79
CA ALA A 896 -32.53 -33.75 35.55
C ALA A 896 -33.04 -35.07 34.94
N ASP A 897 -32.25 -35.69 34.05
CA ASP A 897 -32.55 -36.96 33.37
C ASP A 897 -33.89 -36.98 32.60
N TRP A 898 -34.35 -35.84 32.08
CA TRP A 898 -35.56 -35.78 31.26
C TRP A 898 -35.36 -36.48 29.91
N SER A 899 -36.19 -37.49 29.64
CA SER A 899 -36.14 -38.31 28.42
C SER A 899 -36.93 -37.73 27.23
N GLY A 900 -37.80 -36.75 27.46
CA GLY A 900 -38.62 -36.10 26.43
C GLY A 900 -37.92 -34.95 25.69
N SER A 901 -38.61 -34.36 24.71
CA SER A 901 -38.12 -33.16 24.01
C SER A 901 -38.42 -31.88 24.79
N VAL A 902 -37.46 -30.94 24.82
CA VAL A 902 -37.69 -29.57 25.29
C VAL A 902 -38.31 -28.75 24.16
N ILE A 903 -39.36 -27.99 24.46
CA ILE A 903 -40.08 -27.16 23.49
C ILE A 903 -39.31 -25.85 23.26
N TYR A 904 -39.15 -25.52 21.99
CA TYR A 904 -38.58 -24.26 21.52
C TYR A 904 -39.57 -23.58 20.60
N SER A 905 -39.68 -22.26 20.68
CA SER A 905 -40.45 -21.47 19.72
C SER A 905 -39.59 -20.37 19.13
N ALA A 906 -39.70 -20.15 17.81
CA ALA A 906 -39.15 -18.97 17.15
C ALA A 906 -39.99 -17.72 17.45
N ASP A 907 -41.27 -17.92 17.77
CA ASP A 907 -42.24 -16.87 18.11
C ASP A 907 -42.69 -17.04 19.57
N PRO A 908 -42.31 -16.12 20.48
CA PRO A 908 -42.66 -16.22 21.89
C PRO A 908 -44.18 -16.33 22.15
N GLU A 909 -45.00 -15.70 21.30
CA GLU A 909 -46.47 -15.66 21.47
C GLU A 909 -47.12 -17.04 21.28
N ASN A 910 -46.49 -17.90 20.47
CA ASN A 910 -46.99 -19.24 20.14
C ASN A 910 -46.47 -20.34 21.07
N LEU A 911 -45.64 -20.02 22.06
CA LEU A 911 -44.99 -21.02 22.92
C LEU A 911 -45.99 -21.79 23.81
N LEU A 912 -47.07 -21.14 24.25
CA LEU A 912 -47.97 -21.64 25.29
C LEU A 912 -49.37 -22.01 24.78
N VAL A 913 -49.53 -22.20 23.46
CA VAL A 913 -50.84 -22.32 22.79
C VAL A 913 -51.70 -23.46 23.35
N ASP A 914 -51.10 -24.60 23.68
CA ASP A 914 -51.80 -25.76 24.26
C ASP A 914 -51.55 -25.97 25.75
N ALA A 915 -50.86 -25.04 26.42
CA ALA A 915 -50.57 -25.14 27.85
C ALA A 915 -51.85 -24.99 28.69
N GLU A 916 -51.97 -25.78 29.76
CA GLU A 916 -53.08 -25.69 30.71
C GLU A 916 -52.69 -25.06 32.04
N LEU A 917 -51.42 -25.17 32.39
CA LEU A 917 -50.79 -24.53 33.53
C LEU A 917 -49.32 -24.26 33.21
N VAL A 918 -48.74 -23.19 33.77
CA VAL A 918 -47.34 -22.83 33.55
C VAL A 918 -46.60 -22.71 34.89
N VAL A 919 -45.47 -23.38 35.05
CA VAL A 919 -44.53 -23.18 36.16
C VAL A 919 -43.32 -22.44 35.60
N SER A 920 -43.02 -21.24 36.10
CA SER A 920 -41.95 -20.43 35.51
C SER A 920 -41.06 -19.70 36.52
N MET A 921 -39.75 -19.79 36.29
CA MET A 921 -38.71 -18.93 36.91
C MET A 921 -38.43 -17.66 36.08
N ARG A 922 -38.94 -17.60 34.85
CA ARG A 922 -38.69 -16.51 33.90
C ARG A 922 -39.91 -15.58 33.89
N LEU A 923 -39.70 -14.29 34.16
CA LEU A 923 -40.78 -13.28 34.17
C LEU A 923 -41.68 -13.34 32.92
N HIS A 924 -41.08 -13.39 31.73
CA HIS A 924 -41.84 -13.44 30.48
C HIS A 924 -42.65 -14.74 30.32
N GLY A 925 -42.29 -15.83 31.00
CA GLY A 925 -43.14 -17.02 31.08
C GLY A 925 -44.43 -16.76 31.85
N CYS A 926 -44.35 -16.03 32.97
CA CYS A 926 -45.52 -15.59 33.73
C CYS A 926 -46.36 -14.55 32.96
N ILE A 927 -45.72 -13.62 32.25
CA ILE A 927 -46.43 -12.60 31.44
C ILE A 927 -47.18 -13.26 30.29
N LEU A 928 -46.53 -14.14 29.51
CA LEU A 928 -47.17 -14.88 28.41
C LEU A 928 -48.33 -15.76 28.91
N ALA A 929 -48.15 -16.42 30.06
CA ALA A 929 -49.23 -17.19 30.69
C ALA A 929 -50.41 -16.29 31.08
N THR A 930 -50.15 -15.11 31.64
CA THR A 930 -51.19 -14.12 31.99
C THR A 930 -51.93 -13.63 30.74
N LEU A 931 -51.20 -13.28 29.67
CA LEU A 931 -51.77 -12.86 28.39
C LEU A 931 -52.69 -13.92 27.77
N ALA A 932 -52.28 -15.18 27.85
CA ALA A 932 -53.07 -16.31 27.35
C ALA A 932 -54.20 -16.75 28.30
N GLY A 933 -54.35 -16.12 29.47
CA GLY A 933 -55.32 -16.53 30.49
C GLY A 933 -55.03 -17.90 31.12
N ILE A 934 -53.77 -18.33 31.12
CA ILE A 934 -53.32 -19.64 31.60
C ILE A 934 -52.84 -19.49 33.06
N PRO A 935 -53.42 -20.22 34.02
CA PRO A 935 -52.96 -20.19 35.40
C PRO A 935 -51.49 -20.59 35.52
N TRP A 936 -50.74 -19.91 36.39
CA TRP A 936 -49.30 -20.12 36.52
C TRP A 936 -48.80 -20.13 37.95
N VAL A 937 -47.67 -20.81 38.18
CA VAL A 937 -46.87 -20.82 39.40
C VAL A 937 -45.57 -20.07 39.14
N GLY A 938 -45.32 -19.02 39.93
CA GLY A 938 -44.12 -18.19 39.81
C GLY A 938 -43.03 -18.65 40.77
N LEU A 939 -41.84 -18.94 40.25
CA LEU A 939 -40.67 -19.30 41.04
C LEU A 939 -39.69 -18.11 41.07
N ALA A 940 -39.83 -17.27 42.08
CA ALA A 940 -39.18 -15.95 42.15
C ALA A 940 -37.73 -16.03 42.65
N TYR A 941 -36.80 -16.47 41.78
CA TYR A 941 -35.36 -16.37 42.05
C TYR A 941 -34.86 -14.91 41.97
N ASP A 942 -35.56 -14.07 41.20
CA ASP A 942 -35.25 -12.68 40.91
C ASP A 942 -36.44 -11.81 41.36
N PRO A 943 -36.21 -10.66 42.02
CA PRO A 943 -37.29 -9.80 42.52
C PRO A 943 -38.36 -9.47 41.48
N LYS A 944 -37.99 -9.40 40.19
CA LYS A 944 -38.93 -9.08 39.11
C LYS A 944 -40.14 -10.03 39.01
N VAL A 945 -39.98 -11.30 39.35
CA VAL A 945 -41.07 -12.29 39.27
C VAL A 945 -42.05 -12.10 40.43
N SER A 946 -41.53 -11.88 41.65
CA SER A 946 -42.38 -11.62 42.82
C SER A 946 -43.04 -10.24 42.76
N SER A 947 -42.36 -9.23 42.21
CA SER A 947 -42.96 -7.91 41.92
C SER A 947 -44.12 -8.01 40.94
N PHE A 948 -43.95 -8.75 39.85
CA PHE A 948 -45.04 -9.00 38.89
C PHE A 948 -46.19 -9.80 39.52
N ALA A 949 -45.89 -10.85 40.30
CA ALA A 949 -46.93 -11.59 41.02
C ALA A 949 -47.73 -10.68 41.97
N ARG A 950 -47.05 -9.78 42.70
CA ARG A 950 -47.71 -8.80 43.59
C ARG A 950 -48.58 -7.82 42.80
N ALA A 951 -48.11 -7.32 41.66
CA ALA A 951 -48.88 -6.45 40.76
C ALA A 951 -50.17 -7.15 40.28
N CYS A 952 -50.09 -8.44 39.95
CA CYS A 952 -51.24 -9.27 39.57
C CYS A 952 -52.09 -9.74 40.77
N ARG A 953 -51.72 -9.38 42.01
CA ARG A 953 -52.31 -9.90 43.26
C ARG A 953 -52.33 -11.44 43.30
N TRP A 954 -51.29 -12.06 42.73
CA TRP A 954 -51.17 -13.48 42.48
C TRP A 954 -50.49 -14.19 43.65
N LYS A 955 -51.18 -15.15 44.27
CA LYS A 955 -50.70 -15.83 45.49
C LYS A 955 -49.80 -17.04 45.23
N PHE A 956 -49.81 -17.59 44.00
CA PHE A 956 -49.04 -18.78 43.65
C PHE A 956 -47.63 -18.41 43.19
N CYS A 957 -46.88 -17.77 44.08
CA CYS A 957 -45.50 -17.39 43.84
C CYS A 957 -44.66 -17.59 45.11
N ALA A 958 -43.54 -18.29 44.98
CA ALA A 958 -42.61 -18.58 46.07
C ALA A 958 -41.17 -18.49 45.58
N ALA A 959 -40.21 -18.36 46.50
CA ALA A 959 -38.81 -18.47 46.15
C ALA A 959 -38.47 -19.93 45.78
N PRO A 960 -37.50 -20.19 44.88
CA PRO A 960 -37.14 -21.55 44.47
C PRO A 960 -36.74 -22.47 45.63
N VAL A 961 -36.15 -21.92 46.69
CA VAL A 961 -35.72 -22.68 47.87
C VAL A 961 -36.92 -23.13 48.70
N ASP A 962 -37.94 -22.26 48.83
CA ASP A 962 -39.13 -22.45 49.66
C ASP A 962 -40.23 -23.27 48.96
N ALA A 963 -40.14 -23.44 47.64
CA ALA A 963 -41.06 -24.25 46.85
C ALA A 963 -40.69 -25.75 46.94
N ASP A 964 -41.07 -26.41 48.03
CA ASP A 964 -40.90 -27.85 48.20
C ASP A 964 -41.95 -28.66 47.40
N LYS A 965 -41.76 -29.98 47.35
CA LYS A 965 -42.64 -30.91 46.61
C LYS A 965 -44.11 -30.79 47.07
N GLU A 966 -44.36 -30.72 48.37
CA GLU A 966 -45.73 -30.63 48.92
C GLU A 966 -46.42 -29.33 48.49
N TRP A 967 -45.72 -28.20 48.57
CA TRP A 967 -46.24 -26.91 48.15
C TRP A 967 -46.51 -26.87 46.64
N LEU A 968 -45.60 -27.40 45.81
CA LEU A 968 -45.76 -27.46 44.36
C LEU A 968 -46.97 -28.30 43.95
N VAL A 969 -47.12 -29.49 44.54
CA VAL A 969 -48.28 -30.37 44.31
C VAL A 969 -49.58 -29.67 44.72
N GLY A 970 -49.60 -29.05 45.90
CA GLY A 970 -50.76 -28.30 46.40
C GLY A 970 -51.14 -27.14 45.48
N ALA A 971 -50.16 -26.36 45.01
CA ALA A 971 -50.37 -25.23 44.10
C ALA A 971 -50.90 -25.69 42.73
N ILE A 972 -50.28 -26.71 42.12
CA ILE A 972 -50.67 -27.25 40.81
C ILE A 972 -52.09 -27.82 40.88
N ASN A 973 -52.39 -28.66 41.88
CA ASN A 973 -53.72 -29.26 42.03
C ASN A 973 -54.79 -28.20 42.26
N GLN A 974 -54.52 -27.17 43.08
CA GLN A 974 -55.47 -26.08 43.30
C GLN A 974 -55.74 -25.27 42.04
N LEU A 975 -54.70 -24.98 41.25
CA LEU A 975 -54.82 -24.23 40.00
C LEU A 975 -55.56 -25.02 38.92
N LEU A 976 -55.31 -26.33 38.80
CA LEU A 976 -56.00 -27.20 37.85
C LEU A 976 -57.48 -27.40 38.24
N ALA A 977 -57.78 -27.61 39.53
CA ALA A 977 -59.15 -27.80 40.02
C ALA A 977 -60.04 -26.56 39.80
N LYS A 978 -59.47 -25.36 39.89
CA LYS A 978 -60.17 -24.07 39.72
C LYS A 978 -59.70 -23.28 38.50
N LYS A 979 -59.30 -23.98 37.44
CA LYS A 979 -58.68 -23.39 36.24
C LYS A 979 -59.50 -22.25 35.63
N ALA A 980 -60.80 -22.44 35.46
CA ALA A 980 -61.68 -21.44 34.85
C ALA A 980 -61.75 -20.13 35.67
N GLU A 981 -61.86 -20.24 37.00
CA GLU A 981 -61.89 -19.09 37.91
C GLU A 981 -60.59 -18.28 37.83
N TYR A 982 -59.45 -18.97 37.83
CA TYR A 982 -58.14 -18.33 37.75
C TYR A 982 -57.85 -17.76 36.35
N ALA A 983 -58.31 -18.41 35.28
CA ALA A 983 -58.22 -17.90 33.92
C ALA A 983 -59.01 -16.60 33.74
N ASP A 984 -60.25 -16.55 34.24
CA ASP A 984 -61.07 -15.33 34.20
C ASP A 984 -60.43 -14.17 34.98
N ARG A 985 -59.80 -14.48 36.11
CA ARG A 985 -59.05 -13.49 36.88
C ARG A 985 -57.84 -12.96 36.11
N LEU A 986 -57.07 -13.83 35.47
CA LEU A 986 -55.93 -13.43 34.63
C LEU A 986 -56.36 -12.60 33.43
N ASN A 987 -57.48 -12.94 32.78
CA ASN A 987 -58.03 -12.15 31.68
C ASN A 987 -58.38 -10.71 32.10
N ARG A 988 -58.93 -10.52 33.31
CA ARG A 988 -59.19 -9.18 33.88
C ARG A 988 -57.88 -8.41 34.11
N ILE A 989 -56.89 -9.06 34.70
CA ILE A 989 -55.55 -8.47 34.93
C ILE A 989 -54.89 -8.10 33.60
N THR A 990 -55.01 -8.95 32.58
CA THR A 990 -54.53 -8.66 31.21
C THR A 990 -55.20 -7.42 30.63
N GLY A 991 -56.52 -7.25 30.81
CA GLY A 991 -57.23 -6.04 30.38
C GLY A 991 -56.72 -4.78 31.08
N GLU A 992 -56.50 -4.83 32.39
CA GLU A 992 -55.95 -3.70 33.17
C GLU A 992 -54.53 -3.35 32.72
N ASN A 993 -53.64 -4.33 32.63
CA ASN A 993 -52.24 -4.14 32.22
C ASN A 993 -52.12 -3.67 30.77
N ARG A 994 -52.96 -4.20 29.87
CA ARG A 994 -53.00 -3.76 28.47
C ARG A 994 -53.39 -2.28 28.36
N ARG A 995 -54.36 -1.82 29.17
CA ARG A 995 -54.72 -0.41 29.23
C ARG A 995 -53.55 0.47 29.71
N LEU A 996 -52.86 0.06 30.77
CA LEU A 996 -51.69 0.79 31.28
C LEU A 996 -50.56 0.87 30.23
N ALA A 997 -50.25 -0.25 29.56
CA ALA A 997 -49.25 -0.29 28.51
C ALA A 997 -49.64 0.59 27.31
N GLU A 998 -50.92 0.60 26.91
CA GLU A 998 -51.42 1.45 25.82
C GLU A 998 -51.37 2.94 26.18
N GLU A 999 -51.69 3.30 27.42
CA GLU A 999 -51.56 4.68 27.93
C GLU A 999 -50.10 5.15 27.91
N ASP A 1000 -49.16 4.29 28.30
CA ASP A 1000 -47.72 4.57 28.26
C ASP A 1000 -47.22 4.74 26.83
N TYR A 1001 -47.57 3.80 25.95
CA TYR A 1001 -47.23 3.86 24.54
C TYR A 1001 -47.82 5.10 23.85
N SER A 1002 -49.05 5.49 24.20
CA SER A 1002 -49.69 6.71 23.69
C SER A 1002 -48.93 7.99 24.09
N ARG A 1003 -48.27 8.01 25.26
CA ARG A 1003 -47.39 9.12 25.66
C ARG A 1003 -46.11 9.15 24.83
N VAL A 1004 -45.51 7.99 24.58
CA VAL A 1004 -44.36 7.86 23.67
C VAL A 1004 -44.71 8.36 22.27
N LYS A 1005 -45.89 7.97 21.74
CA LYS A 1005 -46.40 8.41 20.45
C LYS A 1005 -46.53 9.93 20.36
N LYS A 1006 -47.15 10.56 21.35
CA LYS A 1006 -47.29 12.02 21.42
C LYS A 1006 -45.93 12.74 21.44
N LEU A 1007 -44.95 12.17 22.15
CA LEU A 1007 -43.61 12.74 22.27
C LEU A 1007 -42.80 12.65 20.97
N LEU A 1008 -43.06 11.66 20.12
CA LEU A 1008 -42.40 11.52 18.82
C LEU A 1008 -43.11 12.29 17.70
N ALA A 1009 -44.41 12.56 17.85
CA ALA A 1009 -45.19 13.37 16.92
C ALA A 1009 -44.97 14.89 17.10
N ALA A 1010 -44.58 15.34 18.31
CA ALA A 1010 -44.18 16.72 18.61
C ALA A 1010 -42.71 16.97 18.23
#